data_AF-A0A819BUT1-F1
#
_entry.id   AF-A0A819BUT1-F1
#
_cell.length_a   1.000
_cell.length_b   1.000
_cell.length_c   1.000
_cell.angle_alpha   90.00
_cell.angle_beta   90.00
_cell.angle_gamma   90.00
#
_symmetry.space_group_name_H-M   'P 1'
#
loop_
_entity.id
_entity.type
_entity.pdbx_description
1 polymer ?
#
loop_
_entity_poly.entity_id
_entity_poly.type
_entity_poly.pdbx_seq_one_letter_code
_entity_poly.pdbx_strand_id
1 'polypeptide(L)'
;MEMSRRGVNSRLFVPQDENKKIVDPIIEYTNVPLVSLIESCIPLVNTVYNILEYASTAIDNTPSEPPNGLTHNESAAIRLYTMEWTTKHDSLYSILNFTLKNNLDRKELKPWYLYLKLFLTGLAKIPCMPVQTVWRGVRLNISDQFEIGNPVIWWSFSSCTTMLTVLENDMYLGKNGERTLLSIEIVNGRNINDHSYFPNEEEAILLPGTYMEVQSQFNPASDLNVVHLKQKVPKDILLALPFQDACIYPKQESRWYRKKRYLIPTIILTLIFIAVIIVGSILGTRSKNQTISNTTIIKTNLCKNPFTISKVYKTGNSSLAVTAGNFNNRGMLDLAVINYIDNDITILNNDGNGTFISEIKYSVGRKPGPLVSGDFNKDGVLDLIVGSENAPFLIIFLGDNYGSFHPPKNLTIEYPVFLLLTDDFNNDNKLDLIILPQPSYTLTVMLGMGDGAFQFLMNYTIGSYVISIVSSDFNNDGKLDLVIVLIEDNTIGILFGQGNGTFDSHIISKVYKEPYAATTGDFNKDGMLDIALAHVDGNMVTVLFGNNSGLFETNANYTVGKNSMGIISNDFNNDSILDLIVCNSNSHDGNVLIGNKNGSFKNGIRFELAITLHCFISGDFNNDGILDVAMPDSVGKTIHLLLGNGIGAFQNEIIQFELNEYPLQLISGYFNNDHNLDLIVVTVASIVNELLDQSINLILGYGNGNFYSQRRFMVDHRPRSILTGDFNYDGKQDLVVTNSEDNSISLLLGYGNAVFHNEITFPVGKFPTTMISNDFNNDKKLDLVVHNVFNHSVSLLLGIENRIFQTQQMFNIDEFSSLCISDDFNNDTKPDLAMTNTQYHTVEIYLGNNNGSFQNKISSPTDRFPVFLTTADFNGDKILDLAVAHGNIARTNISIVLGNGNGSFRFLTRYIICDYLLMITSNDFNNDQIIDLIVLCNFEKFIVLLVGNGDGTFTNHKKYPLNNGATFAISGDFNNDTKMDLAVTNRDSVNVFLNSCE
;
A
#
# COMPACT_ATOMS: atom_id res chain seq x y z
N MET A 1 8.45 -29.72 -18.02
CA MET A 1 8.97 -30.98 -18.62
C MET A 1 7.98 -32.10 -18.34
N GLU A 2 7.97 -33.17 -19.14
CA GLU A 2 7.11 -34.34 -18.91
C GLU A 2 7.57 -35.17 -17.70
N MET A 3 7.04 -34.91 -16.50
CA MET A 3 6.97 -35.96 -15.48
C MET A 3 5.86 -36.94 -15.87
N SER A 4 6.25 -37.84 -16.79
CA SER A 4 5.44 -38.92 -17.33
C SER A 4 4.70 -39.73 -16.25
N ARG A 5 3.53 -40.28 -16.61
CA ARG A 5 2.81 -41.34 -15.87
C ARG A 5 3.70 -42.57 -15.62
N ARG A 6 4.60 -42.51 -14.64
CA ARG A 6 5.40 -43.64 -14.15
C ARG A 6 4.69 -44.26 -12.96
N GLY A 7 4.87 -45.58 -12.82
CA GLY A 7 4.03 -46.40 -11.97
C GLY A 7 3.98 -45.92 -10.52
N VAL A 8 2.77 -45.94 -9.94
CA VAL A 8 2.55 -45.76 -8.51
C VAL A 8 3.27 -46.90 -7.79
N ASN A 9 4.45 -46.62 -7.24
CA ASN A 9 5.07 -47.48 -6.23
C ASN A 9 4.19 -47.40 -4.97
N SER A 10 3.22 -48.31 -4.88
CA SER A 10 2.16 -48.37 -3.85
C SER A 10 2.66 -48.81 -2.46
N ARG A 11 3.87 -48.35 -2.09
CA ARG A 11 4.41 -48.48 -0.73
C ARG A 11 3.77 -47.43 0.16
N LEU A 12 2.68 -47.82 0.82
CA LEU A 12 2.03 -47.00 1.85
C LEU A 12 2.88 -46.86 3.14
N PHE A 13 3.96 -47.64 3.24
CA PHE A 13 4.89 -47.74 4.37
C PHE A 13 6.26 -48.24 3.88
N VAL A 14 7.25 -48.25 4.77
CA VAL A 14 8.59 -48.78 4.50
C VAL A 14 8.81 -50.04 5.34
N PRO A 15 8.96 -51.24 4.73
CA PRO A 15 9.41 -52.44 5.43
C PRO A 15 10.83 -52.22 5.97
N GLN A 16 11.09 -52.64 7.21
CA GLN A 16 12.40 -52.44 7.82
C GLN A 16 13.37 -53.55 7.42
N ASP A 17 14.41 -53.21 6.67
CA ASP A 17 15.69 -53.93 6.73
C ASP A 17 16.18 -53.86 8.18
N GLU A 18 16.42 -54.98 8.85
CA GLU A 18 16.91 -55.03 10.25
C GLU A 18 18.23 -54.24 10.47
N ASN A 19 18.94 -53.92 9.39
CA ASN A 19 20.24 -53.23 9.39
C ASN A 19 20.16 -51.72 9.10
N LYS A 20 18.98 -51.10 8.97
CA LYS A 20 18.87 -49.63 8.80
C LYS A 20 18.48 -48.91 10.10
N LYS A 21 19.18 -47.81 10.37
CA LYS A 21 18.99 -46.94 11.55
C LYS A 21 17.51 -46.57 11.75
N ILE A 22 17.12 -46.45 13.03
CA ILE A 22 16.00 -45.62 13.44
C ILE A 22 16.25 -44.21 12.89
N VAL A 23 15.28 -43.65 12.16
CA VAL A 23 15.36 -42.28 11.67
C VAL A 23 15.04 -41.35 12.84
N ASP A 24 15.90 -40.37 13.10
CA ASP A 24 15.71 -39.40 14.18
C ASP A 24 14.37 -38.64 14.01
N PRO A 25 13.81 -38.02 15.06
CA PRO A 25 12.67 -37.11 14.90
C PRO A 25 13.01 -35.93 13.98
N ILE A 26 11.98 -35.40 13.30
CA ILE A 26 12.01 -34.12 12.60
C ILE A 26 11.59 -33.07 13.64
N ILE A 27 12.52 -32.19 14.00
CA ILE A 27 12.36 -31.14 15.02
C ILE A 27 12.74 -29.76 14.49
N GLU A 28 13.36 -29.69 13.32
CA GLU A 28 13.88 -28.47 12.72
C GLU A 28 12.75 -27.45 12.44
N TYR A 29 11.52 -27.93 12.23
CA TYR A 29 10.33 -27.11 12.06
C TYR A 29 9.86 -26.41 13.36
N THR A 30 10.32 -26.81 14.55
CA THR A 30 9.95 -26.08 15.78
C THR A 30 10.70 -24.76 15.93
N ASN A 31 11.82 -24.61 15.21
CA ASN A 31 12.70 -23.44 15.29
C ASN A 31 12.28 -22.28 14.37
N VAL A 32 11.28 -22.49 13.49
CA VAL A 32 10.68 -21.40 12.70
C VAL A 32 9.52 -20.76 13.49
N PRO A 33 9.20 -19.46 13.26
CA PRO A 33 8.08 -18.80 13.91
C PRO A 33 6.73 -19.49 13.63
N LEU A 34 5.75 -19.24 14.49
CA LEU A 34 4.35 -19.52 14.22
C LEU A 34 3.78 -18.30 13.49
N VAL A 35 3.26 -18.51 12.29
CA VAL A 35 2.82 -17.47 11.34
C VAL A 35 1.38 -17.74 10.88
N SER A 36 0.76 -16.84 10.14
CA SER A 36 -0.55 -17.07 9.49
C SER A 36 -0.50 -18.25 8.50
N LEU A 37 -1.66 -18.76 8.11
CA LEU A 37 -1.73 -19.85 7.12
C LEU A 37 -1.04 -19.47 5.81
N ILE A 38 -1.16 -18.20 5.41
CA ILE A 38 -0.69 -17.73 4.12
C ILE A 38 0.83 -17.59 4.10
N GLU A 39 1.41 -16.91 5.08
CA GLU A 39 2.86 -16.87 5.31
C GLU A 39 3.45 -18.29 5.38
N SER A 40 2.70 -19.22 6.01
CA SER A 40 3.10 -20.62 6.11
C SER A 40 3.16 -21.35 4.75
N CYS A 41 2.40 -20.85 3.77
CA CYS A 41 2.27 -21.36 2.41
C CYS A 41 3.13 -20.62 1.37
N ILE A 42 3.67 -19.42 1.66
CA ILE A 42 4.55 -18.68 0.73
C ILE A 42 5.74 -19.54 0.21
N PRO A 43 6.47 -20.31 1.05
CA PRO A 43 7.55 -21.17 0.55
C PRO A 43 7.08 -22.32 -0.36
N LEU A 44 5.77 -22.63 -0.35
CA LEU A 44 5.17 -23.74 -1.08
C LEU A 44 4.70 -23.35 -2.48
N VAL A 45 4.65 -22.07 -2.86
CA VAL A 45 4.13 -21.59 -4.16
C VAL A 45 4.77 -22.28 -5.36
N ASN A 46 6.09 -22.51 -5.33
CA ASN A 46 6.82 -23.20 -6.40
C ASN A 46 6.72 -24.75 -6.35
N THR A 47 6.06 -25.29 -5.31
CA THR A 47 5.94 -26.73 -5.01
C THR A 47 4.50 -27.22 -5.12
N VAL A 48 3.51 -26.36 -4.86
CA VAL A 48 2.11 -26.69 -4.61
C VAL A 48 1.24 -25.70 -5.41
N TYR A 49 0.57 -26.19 -6.45
CA TYR A 49 -0.18 -25.37 -7.41
C TYR A 49 -1.30 -24.54 -6.74
N ASN A 50 -1.37 -23.25 -7.07
CA ASN A 50 -2.34 -22.27 -6.55
C ASN A 50 -2.52 -22.29 -5.01
N ILE A 51 -1.46 -22.63 -4.25
CA ILE A 51 -1.59 -22.89 -2.81
C ILE A 51 -2.15 -21.71 -2.01
N LEU A 52 -1.88 -20.47 -2.42
CA LEU A 52 -2.38 -19.28 -1.71
C LEU A 52 -3.89 -19.08 -1.94
N GLU A 53 -4.40 -19.30 -3.15
CA GLU A 53 -5.85 -19.30 -3.47
C GLU A 53 -6.61 -20.35 -2.64
N TYR A 54 -6.08 -21.58 -2.57
CA TYR A 54 -6.64 -22.63 -1.72
C TYR A 54 -6.52 -22.31 -0.22
N ALA A 55 -5.46 -21.60 0.20
CA ALA A 55 -5.27 -21.20 1.59
C ALA A 55 -6.25 -20.09 2.01
N SER A 56 -6.48 -19.06 1.18
CA SER A 56 -7.57 -18.09 1.35
C SER A 56 -8.91 -18.81 1.45
N THR A 57 -9.22 -19.70 0.49
CA THR A 57 -10.46 -20.51 0.51
C THR A 57 -10.63 -21.30 1.82
N ALA A 58 -9.53 -21.76 2.44
CA ALA A 58 -9.55 -22.46 3.71
C ALA A 58 -9.72 -21.54 4.95
N ILE A 59 -9.33 -20.27 4.85
CA ILE A 59 -9.61 -19.20 5.83
C ILE A 59 -11.12 -18.88 5.77
N ASP A 60 -11.63 -18.51 4.60
CA ASP A 60 -13.03 -18.06 4.39
C ASP A 60 -14.06 -19.10 4.85
N ASN A 61 -13.76 -20.39 4.65
CA ASN A 61 -14.62 -21.51 5.03
C ASN A 61 -14.40 -22.00 6.48
N THR A 62 -13.62 -21.29 7.29
CA THR A 62 -13.35 -21.61 8.70
C THR A 62 -14.06 -20.63 9.64
N PRO A 63 -14.70 -21.08 10.74
CA PRO A 63 -15.30 -20.17 11.71
C PRO A 63 -14.26 -19.24 12.36
N SER A 64 -14.67 -18.01 12.71
CA SER A 64 -13.82 -17.04 13.44
C SER A 64 -13.41 -17.55 14.82
N GLU A 65 -14.35 -18.17 15.55
CA GLU A 65 -14.09 -18.96 16.76
C GLU A 65 -14.24 -20.48 16.44
N PRO A 66 -13.19 -21.16 15.97
CA PRO A 66 -13.26 -22.60 15.70
C PRO A 66 -13.23 -23.41 17.02
N PRO A 67 -13.75 -24.65 17.03
CA PRO A 67 -13.80 -25.48 18.23
C PRO A 67 -12.41 -25.93 18.71
N ASN A 68 -12.42 -26.65 19.84
CA ASN A 68 -11.23 -27.19 20.52
C ASN A 68 -10.16 -26.16 20.95
N GLY A 69 -10.42 -24.85 20.84
CA GLY A 69 -9.50 -23.79 21.25
C GLY A 69 -8.37 -23.53 20.25
N LEU A 70 -8.57 -23.89 18.99
CA LEU A 70 -7.68 -23.53 17.90
C LEU A 70 -7.82 -22.03 17.59
N THR A 71 -6.79 -21.43 17.00
CA THR A 71 -6.94 -20.16 16.30
C THR A 71 -7.62 -20.38 14.95
N HIS A 72 -8.21 -19.33 14.37
CA HIS A 72 -8.76 -19.36 13.03
C HIS A 72 -7.74 -19.89 11.99
N ASN A 73 -6.50 -19.38 12.02
CA ASN A 73 -5.39 -19.86 11.18
C ASN A 73 -5.01 -21.34 11.42
N GLU A 74 -4.98 -21.82 12.66
CA GLU A 74 -4.70 -23.24 12.96
C GLU A 74 -5.80 -24.17 12.42
N SER A 75 -7.06 -23.76 12.53
CA SER A 75 -8.20 -24.51 11.99
C SER A 75 -8.21 -24.48 10.45
N ALA A 76 -7.94 -23.32 9.84
CA ALA A 76 -7.82 -23.18 8.39
C ALA A 76 -6.66 -24.03 7.83
N ALA A 77 -5.54 -24.16 8.56
CA ALA A 77 -4.43 -25.05 8.17
C ALA A 77 -4.86 -26.52 8.07
N ILE A 78 -5.74 -26.97 8.98
CA ILE A 78 -6.32 -28.33 8.96
C ILE A 78 -7.35 -28.46 7.84
N ARG A 79 -8.18 -27.44 7.60
CA ARG A 79 -9.12 -27.41 6.46
C ARG A 79 -8.37 -27.56 5.13
N LEU A 80 -7.34 -26.74 4.91
CA LEU A 80 -6.48 -26.78 3.72
C LEU A 80 -5.84 -28.16 3.49
N TYR A 81 -5.46 -28.86 4.57
CA TYR A 81 -4.92 -30.22 4.48
C TYR A 81 -5.91 -31.24 3.90
N THR A 82 -7.22 -31.01 4.07
CA THR A 82 -8.30 -31.91 3.64
C THR A 82 -8.91 -31.56 2.28
N MET A 83 -8.51 -30.45 1.65
CA MET A 83 -9.08 -30.04 0.36
C MET A 83 -8.59 -30.93 -0.79
N GLU A 84 -9.51 -31.55 -1.52
CA GLU A 84 -9.24 -32.09 -2.85
C GLU A 84 -9.30 -30.97 -3.90
N TRP A 85 -8.37 -30.99 -4.86
CA TRP A 85 -8.34 -30.02 -5.95
C TRP A 85 -9.15 -30.53 -7.15
N THR A 86 -9.89 -29.63 -7.79
CA THR A 86 -10.84 -29.95 -8.88
C THR A 86 -10.18 -30.16 -10.26
N THR A 87 -8.85 -30.23 -10.32
CA THR A 87 -8.06 -30.10 -11.55
C THR A 87 -7.05 -31.24 -11.75
N LYS A 88 -6.14 -31.13 -12.73
CA LYS A 88 -5.13 -32.16 -13.08
C LYS A 88 -3.90 -32.18 -12.16
N HIS A 89 -3.94 -31.53 -11.00
CA HIS A 89 -2.78 -31.27 -10.16
C HIS A 89 -2.89 -32.00 -8.80
N ASP A 90 -1.77 -32.50 -8.28
CA ASP A 90 -1.73 -33.26 -7.03
C ASP A 90 -1.89 -32.34 -5.81
N SER A 91 -2.91 -32.58 -4.98
CA SER A 91 -3.25 -31.72 -3.82
C SER A 91 -2.14 -31.56 -2.77
N LEU A 92 -2.23 -30.54 -1.92
CA LEU A 92 -1.30 -30.36 -0.78
C LEU A 92 -1.14 -31.63 0.06
N TYR A 93 -2.26 -32.32 0.37
CA TYR A 93 -2.26 -33.64 1.01
C TYR A 93 -1.34 -34.64 0.29
N SER A 94 -1.42 -34.68 -1.04
CA SER A 94 -0.72 -35.63 -1.89
C SER A 94 0.77 -35.32 -1.96
N ILE A 95 1.14 -34.05 -2.15
CA ILE A 95 2.54 -33.62 -2.27
C ILE A 95 3.25 -33.72 -0.91
N LEU A 96 2.66 -33.22 0.19
CA LEU A 96 3.25 -33.32 1.53
C LEU A 96 3.51 -34.77 1.93
N ASN A 97 2.54 -35.66 1.70
CA ASN A 97 2.71 -37.09 1.98
C ASN A 97 3.64 -37.81 0.99
N PHE A 98 3.91 -37.26 -0.19
CA PHE A 98 4.97 -37.74 -1.08
C PHE A 98 6.35 -37.33 -0.56
N THR A 99 6.54 -36.07 -0.20
CA THR A 99 7.80 -35.54 0.36
C THR A 99 8.18 -36.27 1.65
N LEU A 100 7.23 -36.45 2.58
CA LEU A 100 7.45 -37.18 3.86
C LEU A 100 7.90 -38.64 3.68
N LYS A 101 7.57 -39.29 2.55
CA LYS A 101 7.90 -40.70 2.28
C LYS A 101 9.23 -40.91 1.56
N ASN A 102 9.61 -39.99 0.68
CA ASN A 102 10.75 -40.18 -0.23
C ASN A 102 12.00 -39.41 0.20
N ASN A 103 11.85 -38.35 1.02
CA ASN A 103 12.94 -37.45 1.36
C ASN A 103 13.79 -37.94 2.55
N LEU A 104 14.74 -38.84 2.27
CA LEU A 104 15.64 -39.41 3.28
C LEU A 104 16.71 -38.44 3.83
N ASP A 105 16.92 -37.25 3.22
CA ASP A 105 17.91 -36.25 3.68
C ASP A 105 17.32 -34.94 4.20
N ARG A 106 15.98 -34.87 4.27
CA ARG A 106 15.15 -33.75 4.75
C ARG A 106 15.23 -32.44 3.97
N LYS A 107 16.04 -32.31 2.90
CA LYS A 107 16.18 -31.01 2.20
C LYS A 107 14.87 -30.49 1.63
N GLU A 108 14.12 -31.35 0.93
CA GLU A 108 12.82 -31.02 0.34
C GLU A 108 11.71 -30.73 1.38
N LEU A 109 11.94 -30.99 2.68
CA LEU A 109 10.97 -30.68 3.75
C LEU A 109 11.14 -29.25 4.28
N LYS A 110 12.26 -28.56 4.03
CA LYS A 110 12.49 -27.20 4.53
C LYS A 110 11.39 -26.18 4.15
N PRO A 111 10.86 -26.16 2.91
CA PRO A 111 9.76 -25.25 2.56
C PRO A 111 8.49 -25.50 3.39
N TRP A 112 8.27 -26.73 3.85
CA TRP A 112 7.10 -27.13 4.62
C TRP A 112 7.17 -26.76 6.10
N TYR A 113 8.29 -26.21 6.61
CA TYR A 113 8.48 -26.03 8.05
C TYR A 113 7.51 -25.04 8.69
N LEU A 114 7.16 -23.93 8.02
CA LEU A 114 6.16 -22.98 8.54
C LEU A 114 4.76 -23.61 8.55
N TYR A 115 4.33 -24.21 7.43
CA TYR A 115 3.03 -24.91 7.35
C TYR A 115 2.92 -26.04 8.38
N LEU A 116 3.96 -26.87 8.52
CA LEU A 116 4.02 -27.94 9.54
C LEU A 116 3.97 -27.37 10.97
N LYS A 117 4.64 -26.24 11.25
CA LYS A 117 4.58 -25.56 12.56
C LYS A 117 3.15 -25.15 12.91
N LEU A 118 2.42 -24.55 11.98
CA LEU A 118 1.02 -24.14 12.19
C LEU A 118 0.08 -25.36 12.32
N PHE A 119 0.08 -26.25 11.32
CA PHE A 119 -0.77 -27.44 11.24
C PHE A 119 -0.63 -28.37 12.46
N LEU A 120 0.61 -28.62 12.91
CA LEU A 120 0.86 -29.47 14.07
C LEU A 120 0.52 -28.81 15.41
N THR A 121 0.60 -27.48 15.50
CA THR A 121 0.16 -26.74 16.70
C THR A 121 -1.36 -26.82 16.84
N GLY A 122 -2.10 -26.70 15.75
CA GLY A 122 -3.55 -26.95 15.72
C GLY A 122 -3.91 -28.39 16.11
N LEU A 123 -3.31 -29.39 15.45
CA LEU A 123 -3.56 -30.81 15.74
C LEU A 123 -3.21 -31.23 17.19
N ALA A 124 -2.28 -30.55 17.85
CA ALA A 124 -1.93 -30.81 19.24
C ALA A 124 -3.06 -30.44 20.23
N LYS A 125 -3.81 -29.37 19.94
CA LYS A 125 -4.95 -28.89 20.74
C LYS A 125 -6.18 -29.80 20.63
N ILE A 126 -6.39 -30.42 19.47
CA ILE A 126 -7.49 -31.37 19.25
C ILE A 126 -7.36 -32.58 20.21
N PRO A 127 -8.44 -33.02 20.88
CA PRO A 127 -8.43 -34.19 21.77
C PRO A 127 -8.10 -35.51 21.05
N CYS A 128 -7.49 -36.45 21.77
CA CYS A 128 -7.38 -37.84 21.31
C CYS A 128 -8.75 -38.53 21.29
N MET A 129 -9.01 -39.27 20.22
CA MET A 129 -10.09 -40.25 20.17
C MET A 129 -9.93 -41.33 21.26
N PRO A 130 -11.04 -41.95 21.74
CA PRO A 130 -10.97 -43.18 22.51
C PRO A 130 -10.38 -44.33 21.66
N VAL A 131 -9.91 -45.40 22.32
CA VAL A 131 -9.40 -46.59 21.62
C VAL A 131 -10.53 -47.26 20.84
N GLN A 132 -10.41 -47.26 19.51
CA GLN A 132 -11.42 -47.77 18.58
C GLN A 132 -10.78 -48.17 17.23
N THR A 133 -11.55 -48.78 16.35
CA THR A 133 -11.12 -49.14 14.99
C THR A 133 -11.46 -48.04 14.00
N VAL A 134 -10.48 -47.57 13.23
CA VAL A 134 -10.67 -46.76 12.02
C VAL A 134 -10.33 -47.57 10.78
N TRP A 135 -10.83 -47.12 9.63
CA TRP A 135 -10.76 -47.83 8.36
C TRP A 135 -10.14 -46.95 7.27
N ARG A 136 -9.35 -47.56 6.38
CA ARG A 136 -8.77 -46.87 5.22
C ARG A 136 -8.74 -47.79 4.01
N GLY A 137 -9.38 -47.36 2.92
CA GLY A 137 -9.39 -48.06 1.65
C GLY A 137 -8.09 -47.87 0.86
N VAL A 138 -7.71 -48.89 0.09
CA VAL A 138 -6.58 -48.84 -0.85
C VAL A 138 -7.01 -49.53 -2.15
N ARG A 139 -7.10 -48.77 -3.25
CA ARG A 139 -7.55 -49.24 -4.57
C ARG A 139 -6.60 -50.23 -5.29
N LEU A 140 -5.68 -50.86 -4.56
CA LEU A 140 -4.68 -51.82 -5.05
C LEU A 140 -4.43 -52.87 -3.97
N ASN A 141 -4.15 -54.11 -4.38
CA ASN A 141 -3.69 -55.14 -3.46
C ASN A 141 -2.27 -54.84 -2.98
N ILE A 142 -2.13 -54.71 -1.65
CA ILE A 142 -0.86 -54.58 -0.94
C ILE A 142 -0.82 -55.49 0.31
N SER A 143 -1.68 -56.51 0.43
CA SER A 143 -1.69 -57.38 1.62
C SER A 143 -0.39 -58.15 1.81
N ASP A 144 0.22 -58.64 0.73
CA ASP A 144 1.50 -59.37 0.73
C ASP A 144 2.66 -58.56 1.33
N GLN A 145 2.47 -57.24 1.46
CA GLN A 145 3.42 -56.28 1.98
C GLN A 145 3.40 -56.23 3.53
N PHE A 146 2.37 -56.80 4.18
CA PHE A 146 2.07 -56.73 5.62
C PHE A 146 2.12 -58.12 6.30
N GLU A 147 3.29 -58.69 6.56
CA GLU A 147 3.41 -59.98 7.25
C GLU A 147 2.90 -59.92 8.70
N ILE A 148 2.15 -60.95 9.14
CA ILE A 148 1.56 -61.04 10.49
C ILE A 148 2.65 -61.09 11.57
N GLY A 149 2.53 -60.24 12.59
CA GLY A 149 3.49 -60.07 13.68
C GLY A 149 4.61 -59.06 13.40
N ASN A 150 4.81 -58.63 12.15
CA ASN A 150 5.85 -57.65 11.84
C ASN A 150 5.43 -56.22 12.24
N PRO A 151 6.40 -55.37 12.67
CA PRO A 151 6.15 -53.96 12.91
C PRO A 151 6.04 -53.17 11.60
N VAL A 152 5.14 -52.18 11.58
CA VAL A 152 4.95 -51.25 10.48
C VAL A 152 5.13 -49.83 11.02
N ILE A 153 5.93 -49.00 10.35
CA ILE A 153 6.03 -47.57 10.63
C ILE A 153 5.22 -46.82 9.59
N TRP A 154 4.30 -45.98 10.05
CA TRP A 154 3.38 -45.22 9.21
C TRP A 154 3.93 -43.84 8.86
N TRP A 155 4.19 -43.59 7.57
CA TRP A 155 4.96 -42.42 7.07
C TRP A 155 4.11 -41.34 6.39
N SER A 156 2.80 -41.30 6.63
CA SER A 156 1.93 -40.22 6.15
C SER A 156 0.95 -39.77 7.21
N PHE A 157 0.65 -38.47 7.21
CA PHE A 157 -0.61 -37.99 7.78
C PHE A 157 -1.73 -38.68 6.97
N SER A 158 -2.68 -39.31 7.64
CA SER A 158 -3.62 -40.18 6.94
C SER A 158 -5.02 -40.11 7.52
N SER A 159 -5.89 -39.47 6.74
CA SER A 159 -7.34 -39.59 6.83
C SER A 159 -7.74 -41.08 6.87
N CYS A 160 -8.45 -41.44 7.93
CA CYS A 160 -9.06 -42.75 8.14
C CYS A 160 -10.46 -42.50 8.71
N THR A 161 -11.45 -43.30 8.33
CA THR A 161 -12.84 -43.08 8.79
C THR A 161 -13.25 -44.06 9.88
N THR A 162 -14.06 -43.61 10.85
CA THR A 162 -14.72 -44.49 11.81
C THR A 162 -15.96 -45.19 11.22
N MET A 163 -16.55 -44.65 10.15
CA MET A 163 -17.72 -45.24 9.48
C MET A 163 -17.32 -46.11 8.29
N LEU A 164 -17.48 -47.43 8.39
CA LEU A 164 -17.22 -48.34 7.27
C LEU A 164 -18.06 -48.01 6.02
N THR A 165 -19.26 -47.44 6.21
CA THR A 165 -20.17 -47.01 5.14
C THR A 165 -19.61 -45.90 4.25
N VAL A 166 -18.68 -45.06 4.74
CA VAL A 166 -17.99 -44.08 3.89
C VAL A 166 -17.15 -44.80 2.82
N LEU A 167 -16.58 -45.96 3.15
CA LEU A 167 -15.79 -46.78 2.21
C LEU A 167 -16.64 -47.66 1.28
N GLU A 168 -17.97 -47.67 1.42
CA GLU A 168 -18.89 -48.34 0.48
C GLU A 168 -19.06 -47.52 -0.82
N ASN A 169 -18.66 -46.25 -0.82
CA ASN A 169 -18.54 -45.43 -2.03
C ASN A 169 -17.25 -45.72 -2.81
N ASP A 170 -17.38 -45.75 -4.14
CA ASP A 170 -16.35 -46.14 -5.11
C ASP A 170 -15.09 -45.26 -5.06
N MET A 171 -15.21 -44.08 -4.46
CA MET A 171 -14.16 -43.09 -4.28
C MET A 171 -13.01 -43.64 -3.40
N TYR A 172 -13.30 -44.25 -2.26
CA TYR A 172 -12.25 -44.52 -1.26
C TYR A 172 -11.68 -45.94 -1.32
N LEU A 173 -12.52 -46.97 -1.53
CA LEU A 173 -12.07 -48.37 -1.64
C LEU A 173 -11.98 -48.87 -3.08
N GLY A 174 -12.85 -48.37 -3.98
CA GLY A 174 -12.96 -48.82 -5.37
C GLY A 174 -13.73 -50.13 -5.52
N LYS A 175 -14.38 -50.33 -6.69
CA LYS A 175 -15.17 -51.55 -7.01
C LYS A 175 -14.45 -52.60 -7.86
N ASN A 176 -13.38 -52.24 -8.56
CA ASN A 176 -12.77 -53.08 -9.60
C ASN A 176 -11.29 -53.38 -9.31
N GLY A 177 -10.88 -54.64 -9.52
CA GLY A 177 -9.52 -55.10 -9.26
C GLY A 177 -9.29 -55.54 -7.81
N GLU A 178 -8.20 -56.27 -7.59
CA GLU A 178 -7.78 -56.65 -6.24
C GLU A 178 -7.38 -55.40 -5.44
N ARG A 179 -7.91 -55.28 -4.23
CA ARG A 179 -7.78 -54.11 -3.35
C ARG A 179 -7.53 -54.52 -1.90
N THR A 180 -7.12 -53.55 -1.07
CA THR A 180 -6.85 -53.76 0.34
C THR A 180 -7.67 -52.80 1.21
N LEU A 181 -8.31 -53.34 2.25
CA LEU A 181 -8.93 -52.56 3.32
C LEU A 181 -8.07 -52.68 4.58
N LEU A 182 -7.63 -51.54 5.10
CA LEU A 182 -6.88 -51.47 6.36
C LEU A 182 -7.86 -51.23 7.51
N SER A 183 -7.77 -52.07 8.55
CA SER A 183 -8.57 -52.00 9.77
C SER A 183 -7.62 -51.71 10.94
N ILE A 184 -7.64 -50.48 11.46
CA ILE A 184 -6.59 -49.96 12.36
C ILE A 184 -7.18 -49.69 13.74
N GLU A 185 -6.79 -50.46 14.76
CA GLU A 185 -7.08 -50.14 16.16
C GLU A 185 -6.13 -49.02 16.61
N ILE A 186 -6.68 -47.83 16.89
CA ILE A 186 -5.93 -46.61 17.21
C ILE A 186 -5.91 -46.31 18.71
N VAL A 187 -4.89 -45.58 19.14
CA VAL A 187 -4.66 -45.17 20.54
C VAL A 187 -4.46 -43.65 20.69
N ASN A 188 -4.13 -42.91 19.62
CA ASN A 188 -3.92 -41.44 19.67
C ASN A 188 -4.44 -40.62 18.47
N GLY A 189 -5.32 -41.19 17.64
CA GLY A 189 -5.88 -40.49 16.47
C GLY A 189 -6.63 -39.20 16.84
N ARG A 190 -6.61 -38.22 15.94
CA ARG A 190 -7.31 -36.94 16.07
C ARG A 190 -8.58 -36.95 15.23
N ASN A 191 -9.75 -36.76 15.84
CA ASN A 191 -10.97 -36.43 15.09
C ASN A 191 -10.83 -35.01 14.56
N ILE A 192 -11.03 -34.79 13.26
CA ILE A 192 -10.95 -33.45 12.66
C ILE A 192 -12.23 -33.01 11.95
N ASN A 193 -13.38 -33.67 12.19
CA ASN A 193 -14.66 -33.40 11.50
C ASN A 193 -14.99 -31.89 11.44
N ASP A 194 -14.92 -31.21 12.59
CA ASP A 194 -15.27 -29.79 12.73
C ASP A 194 -14.28 -28.83 12.03
N HIS A 195 -13.10 -29.34 11.66
CA HIS A 195 -12.01 -28.60 11.00
C HIS A 195 -11.76 -29.07 9.56
N SER A 196 -12.41 -30.14 9.10
CA SER A 196 -12.27 -30.70 7.76
C SER A 196 -13.10 -29.92 6.72
N TYR A 197 -12.63 -29.92 5.48
CA TYR A 197 -13.38 -29.47 4.30
C TYR A 197 -14.64 -30.31 4.05
N PHE A 198 -14.68 -31.55 4.57
CA PHE A 198 -15.83 -32.46 4.47
C PHE A 198 -16.53 -32.65 5.83
N PRO A 199 -17.30 -31.66 6.33
CA PRO A 199 -17.84 -31.65 7.70
C PRO A 199 -18.89 -32.74 8.02
N ASN A 200 -19.26 -33.58 7.04
CA ASN A 200 -20.18 -34.70 7.19
C ASN A 200 -19.50 -36.08 7.08
N GLU A 201 -18.20 -36.14 6.83
CA GLU A 201 -17.43 -37.40 6.88
C GLU A 201 -16.77 -37.53 8.26
N GLU A 202 -16.90 -38.69 8.91
CA GLU A 202 -16.13 -38.95 10.13
C GLU A 202 -14.66 -39.21 9.77
N GLU A 203 -13.79 -38.24 10.06
CA GLU A 203 -12.39 -38.20 9.63
C GLU A 203 -11.43 -38.18 10.84
N ALA A 204 -10.52 -39.14 10.86
CA ALA A 204 -9.45 -39.27 11.84
C ALA A 204 -8.07 -39.15 11.19
N ILE A 205 -7.24 -38.21 11.65
CA ILE A 205 -5.82 -38.12 11.25
C ILE A 205 -4.96 -39.01 12.16
N LEU A 206 -4.17 -39.87 11.51
CA LEU A 206 -3.02 -40.57 12.11
C LEU A 206 -1.74 -39.75 11.96
N LEU A 207 -0.89 -39.73 12.99
CA LEU A 207 0.38 -38.98 13.00
C LEU A 207 1.54 -39.78 12.35
N PRO A 208 2.42 -39.13 11.56
CA PRO A 208 3.64 -39.75 11.04
C PRO A 208 4.57 -40.29 12.13
N GLY A 209 5.24 -41.41 11.85
CA GLY A 209 6.05 -42.16 12.82
C GLY A 209 5.22 -43.08 13.72
N THR A 210 3.91 -43.23 13.46
CA THR A 210 3.08 -44.18 14.21
C THR A 210 3.55 -45.62 13.99
N TYR A 211 3.87 -46.32 15.07
CA TYR A 211 4.18 -47.74 15.08
C TYR A 211 2.89 -48.57 15.15
N MET A 212 2.77 -49.55 14.26
CA MET A 212 1.69 -50.54 14.23
C MET A 212 2.27 -51.96 14.21
N GLU A 213 1.46 -52.96 14.54
CA GLU A 213 1.76 -54.38 14.40
C GLU A 213 0.63 -55.07 13.66
N VAL A 214 0.95 -55.86 12.64
CA VAL A 214 -0.04 -56.65 11.87
C VAL A 214 -0.58 -57.77 12.76
N GLN A 215 -1.86 -57.70 13.12
CA GLN A 215 -2.52 -58.68 13.99
C GLN A 215 -3.04 -59.89 13.19
N SER A 216 -3.62 -59.63 12.02
CA SER A 216 -4.22 -60.67 11.17
C SER A 216 -4.45 -60.18 9.75
N GLN A 217 -4.63 -61.14 8.83
CA GLN A 217 -5.08 -60.92 7.47
C GLN A 217 -6.18 -61.92 7.10
N PHE A 218 -7.16 -61.50 6.31
CA PHE A 218 -8.19 -62.38 5.77
C PHE A 218 -8.86 -61.78 4.53
N ASN A 219 -9.37 -62.63 3.63
CA ASN A 219 -9.96 -62.21 2.37
C ASN A 219 -11.47 -62.51 2.38
N PRO A 220 -12.34 -61.53 2.71
CA PRO A 220 -13.79 -61.72 2.72
C PRO A 220 -14.41 -61.87 1.32
N ALA A 221 -13.69 -61.48 0.27
CA ALA A 221 -14.06 -61.68 -1.14
C ALA A 221 -12.82 -61.99 -1.98
N SER A 222 -13.01 -62.47 -3.22
CA SER A 222 -11.92 -62.82 -4.14
C SER A 222 -11.09 -61.63 -4.62
N ASP A 223 -11.61 -60.41 -4.44
CA ASP A 223 -11.03 -59.14 -4.89
C ASP A 223 -10.71 -58.19 -3.72
N LEU A 224 -11.00 -58.57 -2.47
CA LEU A 224 -10.80 -57.74 -1.28
C LEU A 224 -9.98 -58.48 -0.22
N ASN A 225 -8.81 -57.93 0.09
CA ASN A 225 -7.93 -58.37 1.18
C ASN A 225 -8.11 -57.43 2.37
N VAL A 226 -8.28 -57.94 3.59
CA VAL A 226 -8.36 -57.13 4.81
C VAL A 226 -7.11 -57.35 5.66
N VAL A 227 -6.45 -56.27 6.07
CA VAL A 227 -5.30 -56.29 6.98
C VAL A 227 -5.68 -55.59 8.27
N HIS A 228 -5.57 -56.29 9.40
CA HIS A 228 -5.83 -55.72 10.72
C HIS A 228 -4.51 -55.29 11.37
N LEU A 229 -4.44 -54.02 11.74
CA LEU A 229 -3.28 -53.35 12.32
C LEU A 229 -3.65 -52.86 13.73
N LYS A 230 -2.77 -53.11 14.71
CA LYS A 230 -2.90 -52.53 16.05
C LYS A 230 -1.84 -51.46 16.23
N GLN A 231 -2.23 -50.22 16.51
CA GLN A 231 -1.29 -49.18 16.89
C GLN A 231 -0.65 -49.53 18.25
N LYS A 232 0.67 -49.50 18.30
CA LYS A 232 1.43 -49.60 19.57
C LYS A 232 1.74 -48.19 20.06
N VAL A 233 1.83 -48.05 21.38
CA VAL A 233 2.33 -46.83 22.05
C VAL A 233 3.78 -46.60 21.58
N PRO A 234 4.09 -45.56 20.79
CA PRO A 234 5.44 -45.27 20.36
C PRO A 234 6.29 -44.80 21.54
N LYS A 235 7.60 -45.06 21.48
CA LYS A 235 8.58 -44.41 22.37
C LYS A 235 8.95 -43.02 21.87
N ASP A 236 9.06 -42.90 20.54
CA ASP A 236 9.47 -41.69 19.83
C ASP A 236 8.44 -41.42 18.73
N ILE A 237 7.89 -40.20 18.69
CA ILE A 237 7.00 -39.74 17.61
C ILE A 237 7.84 -38.85 16.70
N LEU A 238 7.77 -39.04 15.39
CA LEU A 238 8.67 -38.37 14.44
C LEU A 238 8.52 -36.83 14.43
N LEU A 239 7.41 -36.30 14.95
CA LEU A 239 7.08 -34.88 15.02
C LEU A 239 6.69 -34.46 16.46
N ALA A 240 7.25 -35.12 17.49
CA ALA A 240 6.71 -35.15 18.86
C ALA A 240 6.45 -33.82 19.58
N LEU A 241 7.21 -32.75 19.30
CA LEU A 241 7.37 -31.61 20.20
C LEU A 241 6.05 -30.90 20.61
N PRO A 242 5.13 -30.51 19.70
CA PRO A 242 3.84 -29.92 20.06
C PRO A 242 2.95 -30.82 20.93
N PHE A 243 3.21 -32.12 20.94
CA PHE A 243 2.39 -33.11 21.64
C PHE A 243 2.94 -33.47 23.02
N GLN A 244 4.12 -32.99 23.44
CA GLN A 244 4.76 -33.41 24.71
C GLN A 244 3.91 -33.07 25.95
N ASP A 245 3.26 -31.90 25.96
CA ASP A 245 2.34 -31.48 27.04
C ASP A 245 0.86 -31.78 26.74
N ALA A 246 0.55 -32.23 25.51
CA ALA A 246 -0.80 -32.65 25.15
C ALA A 246 -1.17 -34.00 25.79
N CYS A 247 -2.47 -34.26 25.97
CA CYS A 247 -2.92 -35.61 26.36
C CYS A 247 -2.78 -36.58 25.18
N ILE A 248 -1.58 -37.12 24.93
CA ILE A 248 -1.24 -38.03 23.81
C ILE A 248 -2.11 -39.30 23.80
N TYR A 249 -2.67 -39.70 24.95
CA TYR A 249 -3.52 -40.89 25.07
C TYR A 249 -4.82 -40.58 25.82
N PRO A 250 -5.95 -41.24 25.48
CA PRO A 250 -7.20 -41.07 26.19
C PRO A 250 -7.05 -41.50 27.66
N LYS A 251 -7.52 -40.65 28.59
CA LYS A 251 -7.47 -40.94 30.03
C LYS A 251 -8.35 -42.15 30.34
N GLN A 252 -7.79 -43.18 30.98
CA GLN A 252 -8.59 -44.32 31.43
C GLN A 252 -9.58 -43.88 32.52
N GLU A 253 -10.88 -43.92 32.20
CA GLU A 253 -11.92 -43.75 33.21
C GLU A 253 -11.95 -44.96 34.16
N SER A 254 -11.49 -44.73 35.39
CA SER A 254 -11.57 -45.72 36.47
C SER A 254 -13.02 -45.87 36.95
N ARG A 255 -13.78 -46.77 36.29
CA ARG A 255 -15.18 -47.09 36.62
C ARG A 255 -15.38 -47.52 38.07
N TRP A 256 -15.67 -46.56 38.96
CA TRP A 256 -16.05 -46.80 40.36
C TRP A 256 -17.45 -46.28 40.66
N TYR A 257 -18.33 -47.21 41.05
CA TYR A 257 -19.76 -46.96 41.26
C TYR A 257 -20.03 -46.60 42.72
N ARG A 258 -20.68 -45.44 43.00
CA ARG A 258 -21.38 -45.24 44.29
C ARG A 258 -22.57 -44.27 44.20
N LYS A 259 -23.51 -44.42 45.14
CA LYS A 259 -24.90 -43.94 45.04
C LYS A 259 -25.07 -42.47 45.45
N LYS A 260 -26.12 -41.84 44.90
CA LYS A 260 -26.72 -40.55 45.32
C LYS A 260 -26.80 -40.39 46.85
N ARG A 261 -26.48 -39.19 47.35
CA ARG A 261 -27.32 -38.46 48.32
C ARG A 261 -27.10 -36.94 48.21
N TYR A 262 -27.85 -36.17 48.99
CA TYR A 262 -28.27 -34.79 48.68
C TYR A 262 -27.45 -33.67 49.34
N LEU A 263 -27.69 -32.46 48.80
CA LEU A 263 -27.71 -31.13 49.43
C LEU A 263 -26.44 -30.26 49.39
N ILE A 264 -26.70 -28.96 49.22
CA ILE A 264 -25.76 -27.83 49.09
C ILE A 264 -25.72 -27.03 50.42
N PRO A 265 -24.78 -26.09 50.64
CA PRO A 265 -25.04 -24.69 50.25
C PRO A 265 -23.79 -23.91 49.76
N THR A 266 -23.79 -23.25 48.58
CA THR A 266 -24.22 -21.85 48.34
C THR A 266 -23.68 -20.73 49.27
N ILE A 267 -22.95 -21.04 50.35
CA ILE A 267 -22.39 -20.02 51.28
C ILE A 267 -21.00 -19.52 50.82
N ILE A 268 -20.24 -20.32 50.07
CA ILE A 268 -18.87 -19.96 49.69
C ILE A 268 -18.83 -18.90 48.57
N LEU A 269 -19.70 -19.00 47.56
CA LEU A 269 -19.75 -17.99 46.47
C LEU A 269 -20.24 -16.62 46.97
N THR A 270 -21.16 -16.58 47.95
CA THR A 270 -21.70 -15.32 48.48
C THR A 270 -20.69 -14.54 49.33
N LEU A 271 -19.76 -15.23 50.00
CA LEU A 271 -18.66 -14.57 50.74
C LEU A 271 -17.62 -13.93 49.82
N ILE A 272 -17.30 -14.57 48.68
CA ILE A 272 -16.32 -14.03 47.72
C ILE A 272 -16.82 -12.73 47.09
N PHE A 273 -18.11 -12.65 46.75
CA PHE A 273 -18.70 -11.44 46.14
C PHE A 273 -18.71 -10.22 47.09
N ILE A 274 -18.87 -10.45 48.40
CA ILE A 274 -18.86 -9.38 49.41
C ILE A 274 -17.44 -8.83 49.63
N ALA A 275 -16.40 -9.67 49.53
CA ALA A 275 -15.01 -9.24 49.70
C ALA A 275 -14.56 -8.20 48.67
N VAL A 276 -14.96 -8.36 47.41
CA VAL A 276 -14.58 -7.45 46.30
C VAL A 276 -15.15 -6.03 46.50
N ILE A 277 -16.41 -5.93 46.95
CA ILE A 277 -17.10 -4.64 47.15
C ILE A 277 -16.46 -3.83 48.29
N ILE A 278 -15.94 -4.49 49.33
CA ILE A 278 -15.32 -3.83 50.49
C ILE A 278 -13.94 -3.25 50.14
N VAL A 279 -13.15 -3.93 49.28
CA VAL A 279 -11.82 -3.43 48.87
C VAL A 279 -11.93 -2.20 47.97
N GLY A 280 -12.90 -2.17 47.05
CA GLY A 280 -13.16 -0.99 46.20
C GLY A 280 -13.63 0.26 46.96
N SER A 281 -14.04 0.11 48.23
CA SER A 281 -14.65 1.19 49.04
C SER A 281 -13.67 1.95 49.94
N ILE A 282 -12.36 1.63 49.91
CA ILE A 282 -11.37 2.17 50.87
C ILE A 282 -10.28 3.05 50.23
N LEU A 283 -10.16 3.07 48.90
CA LEU A 283 -9.23 3.95 48.16
C LEU A 283 -9.92 5.18 47.54
N GLY A 284 -10.87 5.76 48.29
CA GLY A 284 -11.47 7.06 48.00
C GLY A 284 -11.00 8.16 48.95
N THR A 285 -10.84 9.38 48.42
CA THR A 285 -10.52 10.63 49.14
C THR A 285 -9.13 10.77 49.78
N ARG A 286 -8.22 11.41 49.05
CA ARG A 286 -7.23 12.31 49.67
C ARG A 286 -6.79 13.44 48.74
N SER A 287 -7.74 14.28 48.34
CA SER A 287 -7.40 15.57 47.72
C SER A 287 -6.58 16.42 48.70
N LYS A 288 -5.44 16.92 48.23
CA LYS A 288 -4.70 18.00 48.88
C LYS A 288 -4.73 19.20 47.96
N ASN A 289 -5.37 20.27 48.39
CA ASN A 289 -5.21 21.57 47.75
C ASN A 289 -3.74 21.98 47.90
N GLN A 290 -3.04 22.11 46.78
CA GLN A 290 -1.75 22.77 46.74
C GLN A 290 -1.78 23.75 45.57
N THR A 291 -1.99 25.03 45.91
CA THR A 291 -2.02 26.13 44.95
C THR A 291 -0.64 26.34 44.36
N ILE A 292 -0.39 25.81 43.16
CA ILE A 292 0.82 26.11 42.40
C ILE A 292 0.53 27.33 41.52
N SER A 293 0.65 28.51 42.13
CA SER A 293 0.78 29.77 41.40
C SER A 293 2.20 29.88 40.86
N ASN A 294 2.46 29.28 39.70
CA ASN A 294 3.68 29.50 38.92
C ASN A 294 3.35 29.39 37.43
N THR A 295 3.18 30.53 36.78
CA THR A 295 3.29 30.65 35.31
C THR A 295 4.76 30.50 34.93
N THR A 296 5.26 29.27 35.05
CA THR A 296 6.51 28.89 34.39
C THR A 296 6.16 28.75 32.93
N ILE A 297 6.54 29.72 32.11
CA ILE A 297 6.55 29.53 30.65
C ILE A 297 7.58 28.44 30.42
N ILE A 298 7.11 27.21 30.21
CA ILE A 298 7.91 26.19 29.55
C ILE A 298 8.15 26.78 28.17
N LYS A 299 9.38 27.20 27.91
CA LYS A 299 9.84 27.24 26.53
C LYS A 299 9.89 25.77 26.12
N THR A 300 8.92 25.35 25.32
CA THR A 300 9.13 24.25 24.38
C THR A 300 10.50 24.49 23.75
N ASN A 301 11.33 23.45 23.68
CA ASN A 301 12.75 23.64 23.42
C ASN A 301 12.99 23.75 21.91
N LEU A 302 12.28 24.75 21.35
CA LEU A 302 11.90 25.00 19.97
C LEU A 302 12.80 24.20 19.05
N CYS A 303 12.23 23.06 18.72
CA CYS A 303 12.77 21.91 18.04
C CYS A 303 13.58 22.53 16.79
N LYS A 304 14.84 22.08 16.52
CA LYS A 304 15.80 22.60 15.48
C LYS A 304 16.83 21.64 14.78
N ASN A 305 16.81 20.30 14.95
CA ASN A 305 17.48 19.21 14.15
C ASN A 305 16.53 17.93 14.11
N PRO A 306 15.65 17.36 13.17
CA PRO A 306 14.85 16.22 13.55
C PRO A 306 15.29 14.99 12.81
N PHE A 307 16.55 14.80 12.48
CA PHE A 307 16.91 13.79 11.51
C PHE A 307 18.37 13.19 11.76
N THR A 308 18.64 11.87 11.90
CA THR A 308 19.90 11.21 12.42
C THR A 308 20.82 10.55 11.37
N ILE A 309 20.86 9.20 11.24
CA ILE A 309 21.94 8.32 10.67
C ILE A 309 21.43 6.92 10.14
N SER A 310 21.69 6.48 8.88
CA SER A 310 20.97 5.35 8.19
C SER A 310 21.63 4.21 7.35
N LYS A 311 20.98 3.01 7.35
CA LYS A 311 21.34 1.69 6.73
C LYS A 311 21.16 1.50 5.17
N VAL A 312 20.53 0.42 4.62
CA VAL A 312 21.16 -0.49 3.57
C VAL A 312 20.74 -0.82 2.07
N TYR A 313 19.56 -1.22 1.54
CA TYR A 313 19.48 -2.08 0.27
C TYR A 313 18.20 -2.05 -0.66
N LYS A 314 18.24 -2.08 -2.06
CA LYS A 314 17.30 -2.82 -3.06
C LYS A 314 16.70 -2.33 -4.45
N THR A 315 16.63 -1.09 -5.01
CA THR A 315 15.85 -0.74 -6.29
C THR A 315 16.53 -0.09 -7.54
N GLY A 316 15.97 0.77 -8.42
CA GLY A 316 16.46 0.97 -9.84
C GLY A 316 17.37 2.18 -10.18
N ASN A 317 17.67 2.48 -11.47
CA ASN A 317 17.95 3.83 -12.17
C ASN A 317 16.83 4.65 -12.92
N SER A 318 16.64 5.96 -12.70
CA SER A 318 15.88 6.96 -13.51
C SER A 318 14.79 7.86 -12.88
N SER A 319 14.75 8.03 -11.56
CA SER A 319 13.62 8.53 -10.81
C SER A 319 13.18 10.05 -10.86
N LEU A 320 11.95 10.43 -10.42
CA LEU A 320 11.08 11.64 -10.69
C LEU A 320 9.58 12.02 -10.05
N ALA A 321 8.67 11.33 -9.27
CA ALA A 321 7.22 11.73 -8.84
C ALA A 321 6.50 10.91 -7.59
N VAL A 322 5.23 11.06 -6.97
CA VAL A 322 4.46 10.28 -5.82
C VAL A 322 3.32 10.66 -4.69
N THR A 323 2.34 11.13 -3.85
CA THR A 323 1.40 10.56 -2.69
C THR A 323 1.52 9.45 -1.54
N ALA A 324 0.54 9.37 -0.56
CA ALA A 324 0.29 8.35 0.53
C ALA A 324 -1.10 7.59 0.67
N GLY A 325 -1.30 6.52 1.49
CA GLY A 325 -2.43 5.53 1.39
C GLY A 325 -2.82 4.62 2.60
N ASN A 326 -3.36 3.37 2.38
CA ASN A 326 -3.79 2.40 3.46
C ASN A 326 -3.66 0.86 3.19
N PHE A 327 -3.00 0.31 2.14
CA PHE A 327 -2.89 -1.10 1.60
C PHE A 327 -3.33 -2.41 2.33
N ASN A 328 -3.91 -2.36 3.55
CA ASN A 328 -4.61 -3.42 4.30
C ASN A 328 -5.71 -3.08 5.37
N ASN A 329 -5.87 -1.84 5.89
CA ASN A 329 -6.69 -1.47 7.09
C ASN A 329 -6.56 -2.37 8.33
N ARG A 330 -5.38 -2.30 8.96
CA ARG A 330 -5.08 -2.91 10.25
C ARG A 330 -4.12 -2.08 11.13
N GLY A 331 -3.45 -1.02 10.64
CA GLY A 331 -2.88 0.00 11.53
C GLY A 331 -2.18 1.25 10.94
N MET A 332 -1.41 1.13 9.85
CA MET A 332 -0.19 1.93 9.61
C MET A 332 0.09 2.06 8.08
N LEU A 333 0.36 3.27 7.49
CA LEU A 333 0.49 3.78 6.06
C LEU A 333 1.33 2.94 5.00
N ASP A 334 2.20 3.46 4.06
CA ASP A 334 3.26 2.74 3.23
C ASP A 334 4.47 3.65 2.85
N LEU A 335 5.18 3.36 1.76
CA LEU A 335 5.76 4.25 0.73
C LEU A 335 5.66 3.54 -0.62
N ALA A 336 6.36 3.93 -1.72
CA ALA A 336 6.45 3.06 -2.94
C ALA A 336 7.38 3.07 -4.20
N VAL A 337 8.73 3.01 -4.11
CA VAL A 337 9.84 3.21 -5.13
C VAL A 337 9.63 3.33 -6.67
N ILE A 338 8.43 3.52 -7.27
CA ILE A 338 7.98 3.57 -8.69
C ILE A 338 9.07 3.92 -9.70
N ASN A 339 9.02 3.49 -10.98
CA ASN A 339 10.16 3.53 -11.86
C ASN A 339 10.14 4.43 -13.18
N TYR A 340 11.18 4.34 -14.01
CA TYR A 340 11.29 4.84 -15.39
C TYR A 340 12.10 4.00 -16.42
N ILE A 341 13.03 3.02 -16.25
CA ILE A 341 13.85 2.43 -17.40
C ILE A 341 14.11 0.86 -17.73
N ASP A 342 13.81 -0.26 -17.01
CA ASP A 342 13.32 -1.59 -17.58
C ASP A 342 11.90 -2.08 -17.01
N ASN A 343 10.74 -1.64 -17.53
CA ASN A 343 9.33 -1.46 -16.97
C ASN A 343 8.69 -1.88 -15.58
N ASP A 344 9.41 -2.44 -14.56
CA ASP A 344 9.16 -3.04 -13.19
C ASP A 344 8.10 -2.54 -12.07
N ILE A 345 7.92 -2.91 -10.74
CA ILE A 345 7.04 -2.28 -9.61
C ILE A 345 7.03 -2.78 -8.07
N THR A 346 8.05 -2.72 -7.18
CA THR A 346 8.08 -3.43 -5.83
C THR A 346 7.20 -3.02 -4.62
N ILE A 347 5.92 -3.44 -4.46
CA ILE A 347 5.16 -3.40 -3.15
C ILE A 347 6.15 -3.64 -1.98
N LEU A 348 6.21 -3.00 -0.80
CA LEU A 348 7.38 -3.19 0.12
C LEU A 348 7.13 -3.45 1.61
N ASN A 349 5.97 -3.96 1.98
CA ASN A 349 5.79 -4.79 3.16
C ASN A 349 5.84 -4.25 4.66
N ASN A 350 6.64 -3.25 5.10
CA ASN A 350 7.20 -3.07 6.49
C ASN A 350 6.46 -3.67 7.73
N ASP A 351 7.18 -4.33 8.67
CA ASP A 351 6.59 -4.95 9.88
C ASP A 351 6.44 -4.08 11.15
N GLY A 352 6.47 -2.76 11.03
CA GLY A 352 6.19 -1.88 12.17
C GLY A 352 7.40 -1.58 13.05
N ASN A 353 8.55 -1.31 12.41
CA ASN A 353 9.60 -0.37 12.86
C ASN A 353 10.51 0.22 11.74
N GLY A 354 10.15 0.27 10.44
CA GLY A 354 10.82 0.97 9.30
C GLY A 354 11.95 0.31 8.47
N THR A 355 11.90 -0.98 8.18
CA THR A 355 12.72 -1.79 7.20
C THR A 355 11.64 -2.48 6.34
N PHE A 356 12.02 -3.09 5.22
CA PHE A 356 11.08 -3.62 4.26
C PHE A 356 11.59 -5.04 3.89
N ILE A 357 10.92 -6.18 4.23
CA ILE A 357 11.38 -7.61 4.02
C ILE A 357 11.79 -7.98 2.57
N SER A 358 10.84 -8.43 1.73
CA SER A 358 11.05 -9.38 0.60
C SER A 358 11.67 -8.75 -0.66
N GLU A 359 11.14 -9.04 -1.86
CA GLU A 359 10.95 -8.20 -3.07
C GLU A 359 10.22 -9.07 -4.11
N ILE A 360 9.36 -8.55 -5.01
CA ILE A 360 8.64 -9.43 -5.99
C ILE A 360 8.76 -8.90 -7.47
N LYS A 361 7.94 -9.16 -8.53
CA LYS A 361 7.79 -8.56 -9.94
C LYS A 361 6.28 -8.57 -10.47
N TYR A 362 5.75 -8.19 -11.70
CA TYR A 362 4.32 -7.64 -11.98
C TYR A 362 3.75 -7.11 -13.43
N SER A 363 4.52 -6.82 -14.51
CA SER A 363 4.44 -5.96 -15.79
C SER A 363 3.58 -4.72 -16.06
N VAL A 364 4.19 -3.64 -16.62
CA VAL A 364 3.50 -2.48 -17.19
C VAL A 364 4.10 -1.73 -18.42
N GLY A 365 5.27 -1.99 -19.08
CA GLY A 365 5.44 -1.56 -20.52
C GLY A 365 6.64 -0.86 -21.23
N ARG A 366 6.64 0.48 -21.46
CA ARG A 366 7.57 1.34 -22.33
C ARG A 366 7.88 2.78 -21.71
N LYS A 367 8.08 3.96 -22.38
CA LYS A 367 8.45 5.33 -21.79
C LYS A 367 7.36 6.33 -21.17
N PRO A 368 7.41 6.86 -19.89
CA PRO A 368 6.17 7.48 -19.24
C PRO A 368 6.00 8.70 -18.17
N GLY A 369 5.30 8.64 -16.95
CA GLY A 369 4.72 9.77 -16.05
C GLY A 369 4.80 9.94 -14.40
N PRO A 370 3.79 9.75 -13.45
CA PRO A 370 3.29 10.57 -12.19
C PRO A 370 2.52 10.03 -10.84
N LEU A 371 1.82 10.69 -9.81
CA LEU A 371 1.02 9.91 -8.69
C LEU A 371 0.01 10.57 -7.65
N VAL A 372 -0.96 9.85 -6.92
CA VAL A 372 -2.03 10.22 -5.80
C VAL A 372 -3.44 9.55 -5.42
N SER A 373 -4.02 9.64 -4.19
CA SER A 373 -4.74 8.52 -3.48
C SER A 373 -6.07 8.55 -2.63
N GLY A 374 -7.19 7.89 -3.04
CA GLY A 374 -8.36 7.64 -2.15
C GLY A 374 -9.54 6.72 -2.63
N ASP A 375 -10.04 5.84 -1.74
CA ASP A 375 -11.19 4.88 -1.58
C ASP A 375 -12.09 4.25 -2.75
N PHE A 376 -11.66 3.97 -4.00
CA PHE A 376 -12.36 3.65 -5.31
C PHE A 376 -13.66 2.80 -5.48
N ASN A 377 -14.47 2.70 -4.44
CA ASN A 377 -15.76 2.06 -4.22
C ASN A 377 -15.88 1.14 -2.98
N LYS A 378 -15.32 1.50 -1.82
CA LYS A 378 -15.68 1.06 -0.44
C LYS A 378 -15.61 -0.45 -0.11
N ASP A 379 -14.70 -1.14 -0.76
CA ASP A 379 -13.76 -2.09 -0.15
C ASP A 379 -12.87 -1.52 0.97
N GLY A 380 -12.94 -0.19 1.18
CA GLY A 380 -12.77 0.60 2.40
C GLY A 380 -11.36 1.13 2.65
N VAL A 381 -10.50 0.89 1.66
CA VAL A 381 -9.07 0.72 1.86
C VAL A 381 -8.38 0.92 0.46
N LEU A 382 -7.81 2.09 0.12
CA LEU A 382 -6.62 2.51 -0.74
C LEU A 382 -6.10 1.62 -2.01
N ASP A 383 -5.72 2.23 -3.16
CA ASP A 383 -5.44 1.65 -4.53
C ASP A 383 -4.28 2.26 -5.34
N LEU A 384 -4.32 2.58 -6.66
CA LEU A 384 -3.41 3.44 -7.49
C LEU A 384 -4.07 4.04 -8.79
N ILE A 385 -3.37 4.67 -9.80
CA ILE A 385 -3.57 4.99 -11.29
C ILE A 385 -2.31 5.49 -12.04
N VAL A 386 -1.78 4.79 -13.07
CA VAL A 386 -0.53 5.24 -13.75
C VAL A 386 -0.71 6.33 -14.77
N GLY A 387 0.24 7.22 -15.01
CA GLY A 387 0.39 7.97 -16.25
C GLY A 387 1.62 7.65 -17.13
N SER A 388 1.48 7.68 -18.47
CA SER A 388 2.30 7.11 -19.56
C SER A 388 2.62 7.87 -20.89
N GLU A 389 3.78 8.08 -21.55
CA GLU A 389 4.03 9.23 -22.52
C GLU A 389 3.65 9.35 -24.07
N ASN A 390 3.23 8.37 -24.94
CA ASN A 390 3.06 8.70 -26.40
C ASN A 390 2.16 7.88 -27.38
N ALA A 391 1.42 6.82 -26.98
CA ALA A 391 0.68 5.92 -27.90
C ALA A 391 -0.37 5.01 -27.18
N PRO A 392 -1.19 4.14 -27.82
CA PRO A 392 -2.63 4.14 -27.50
C PRO A 392 -3.34 4.13 -26.09
N PHE A 393 -3.23 3.37 -24.97
CA PHE A 393 -4.27 3.53 -23.90
C PHE A 393 -3.89 3.37 -22.39
N LEU A 394 -4.83 3.81 -21.54
CA LEU A 394 -4.85 4.37 -20.18
C LEU A 394 -4.82 3.51 -18.82
N ILE A 395 -4.32 2.25 -18.67
CA ILE A 395 -4.61 1.17 -17.62
C ILE A 395 -5.20 1.45 -16.16
N ILE A 396 -5.85 0.46 -15.49
CA ILE A 396 -6.54 0.33 -14.12
C ILE A 396 -5.91 -0.80 -13.24
N PHE A 397 -6.19 -0.99 -11.95
CA PHE A 397 -5.91 -2.15 -11.08
C PHE A 397 -7.01 -2.16 -9.98
N LEU A 398 -7.57 -3.31 -9.61
CA LEU A 398 -8.22 -3.50 -8.31
C LEU A 398 -7.27 -4.40 -7.48
N GLY A 399 -7.69 -4.93 -6.34
CA GLY A 399 -6.86 -5.58 -5.35
C GLY A 399 -7.61 -5.76 -4.05
N ASP A 400 -6.93 -5.98 -2.94
CA ASP A 400 -7.26 -7.18 -2.20
C ASP A 400 -6.83 -7.28 -0.74
N ASN A 401 -6.08 -6.35 -0.15
CA ASN A 401 -5.33 -6.57 1.11
C ASN A 401 -4.49 -7.87 1.13
N TYR A 402 -4.34 -8.51 -0.04
CA TYR A 402 -3.12 -9.22 -0.34
C TYR A 402 -1.97 -8.19 -0.36
N GLY A 403 -2.20 -6.98 -0.84
CA GLY A 403 -1.11 -6.12 -1.25
C GLY A 403 -0.76 -6.42 -2.70
N SER A 404 -1.80 -6.76 -3.47
CA SER A 404 -1.77 -7.37 -4.79
C SER A 404 -3.08 -7.14 -5.54
N PHE A 405 -3.20 -7.65 -6.77
CA PHE A 405 -4.11 -7.06 -7.75
C PHE A 405 -4.63 -8.12 -8.70
N HIS A 406 -5.90 -8.13 -9.06
CA HIS A 406 -6.47 -9.21 -9.87
C HIS A 406 -6.52 -8.89 -11.39
N PRO A 407 -7.47 -9.26 -12.27
CA PRO A 407 -7.32 -9.21 -13.75
C PRO A 407 -7.42 -7.92 -14.60
N PRO A 408 -6.36 -7.39 -15.21
CA PRO A 408 -6.34 -6.09 -15.90
C PRO A 408 -7.33 -5.65 -17.09
N LYS A 409 -8.53 -5.04 -16.94
CA LYS A 409 -9.58 -4.54 -17.93
C LYS A 409 -9.38 -3.45 -19.10
N ASN A 410 -8.39 -3.45 -20.01
CA ASN A 410 -8.09 -2.56 -21.22
C ASN A 410 -9.02 -1.54 -22.10
N LEU A 411 -9.67 -0.39 -21.71
CA LEU A 411 -10.18 0.81 -22.55
C LEU A 411 -9.43 1.12 -23.93
N THR A 412 -10.13 1.70 -24.92
CA THR A 412 -9.73 2.06 -26.33
C THR A 412 -10.61 3.15 -27.08
N ILE A 413 -10.30 4.48 -27.13
CA ILE A 413 -10.80 5.63 -28.04
C ILE A 413 -10.09 7.06 -27.96
N GLU A 414 -10.51 8.12 -27.21
CA GLU A 414 -10.26 9.57 -27.51
C GLU A 414 -8.78 9.94 -27.59
N TYR A 415 -8.15 10.26 -26.48
CA TYR A 415 -6.88 10.94 -26.59
C TYR A 415 -6.05 10.79 -25.25
N PRO A 416 -4.84 11.40 -25.07
CA PRO A 416 -3.82 10.86 -24.09
C PRO A 416 -2.94 11.58 -22.92
N VAL A 417 -3.34 11.96 -21.69
CA VAL A 417 -2.72 11.96 -20.28
C VAL A 417 -1.40 12.78 -19.77
N PHE A 418 -1.13 13.45 -18.58
CA PHE A 418 0.19 14.12 -18.06
C PHE A 418 0.45 14.72 -16.55
N LEU A 419 -0.40 14.72 -15.44
CA LEU A 419 -0.17 14.93 -13.91
C LEU A 419 -1.33 14.44 -12.96
N LEU A 420 -1.36 14.44 -11.56
CA LEU A 420 -2.37 13.76 -10.64
C LEU A 420 -2.67 14.22 -9.10
N LEU A 421 -3.90 14.16 -8.40
CA LEU A 421 -4.30 13.89 -6.91
C LEU A 421 -5.45 12.87 -6.44
N THR A 422 -5.96 12.81 -5.16
CA THR A 422 -7.31 12.37 -4.64
C THR A 422 -8.35 13.39 -3.98
N ASP A 423 -9.67 13.08 -3.77
CA ASP A 423 -10.71 13.61 -2.76
C ASP A 423 -12.22 13.70 -3.24
N ASP A 424 -13.18 14.49 -2.68
CA ASP A 424 -14.66 14.27 -2.83
C ASP A 424 -15.55 15.23 -3.75
N PHE A 425 -15.30 15.52 -5.06
CA PHE A 425 -16.03 16.44 -6.02
C PHE A 425 -17.61 16.48 -6.10
N ASN A 426 -18.34 15.72 -5.28
CA ASN A 426 -19.77 15.45 -5.30
C ASN A 426 -20.37 15.09 -3.93
N ASN A 427 -19.61 15.13 -2.84
CA ASN A 427 -19.97 14.76 -1.46
C ASN A 427 -20.47 13.34 -1.24
N ASP A 428 -20.47 12.56 -2.31
CA ASP A 428 -21.06 11.23 -2.32
C ASP A 428 -20.15 10.35 -1.47
N ASN A 429 -18.88 10.68 -1.19
CA ASN A 429 -17.83 9.79 -0.66
C ASN A 429 -17.36 8.81 -1.76
N LYS A 430 -17.03 9.33 -2.95
CA LYS A 430 -16.92 8.67 -4.28
C LYS A 430 -15.69 9.17 -5.08
N LEU A 431 -14.54 9.49 -4.47
CA LEU A 431 -13.25 10.02 -5.03
C LEU A 431 -12.80 9.45 -6.43
N ASP A 432 -13.53 9.65 -7.54
CA ASP A 432 -13.19 9.27 -8.93
C ASP A 432 -11.90 9.88 -9.53
N LEU A 433 -11.74 10.88 -10.43
CA LEU A 433 -10.40 11.45 -10.81
C LEU A 433 -10.41 12.73 -11.76
N ILE A 434 -9.31 13.13 -12.47
CA ILE A 434 -9.37 14.17 -13.57
C ILE A 434 -8.45 14.16 -14.84
N ILE A 435 -8.81 14.99 -15.85
CA ILE A 435 -8.15 15.19 -17.17
C ILE A 435 -7.58 16.60 -17.43
N LEU A 436 -6.37 16.65 -18.01
CA LEU A 436 -5.62 17.73 -18.71
C LEU A 436 -5.03 17.15 -20.10
N PRO A 437 -4.15 17.60 -21.06
CA PRO A 437 -3.70 16.80 -22.29
C PRO A 437 -2.59 17.31 -23.32
N GLN A 438 -1.30 16.91 -23.34
CA GLN A 438 -0.19 17.36 -24.29
C GLN A 438 -0.56 17.55 -25.79
N PRO A 439 0.21 18.25 -26.61
CA PRO A 439 0.88 19.48 -26.21
C PRO A 439 -0.21 20.26 -25.39
N SER A 440 -0.01 20.53 -24.09
CA SER A 440 -1.06 20.33 -23.08
C SER A 440 -2.09 21.40 -23.16
N TYR A 441 -3.27 21.01 -23.66
CA TYR A 441 -4.21 21.91 -24.31
C TYR A 441 -5.70 21.76 -23.98
N THR A 442 -6.17 20.87 -23.10
CA THR A 442 -7.60 20.63 -22.81
C THR A 442 -7.92 19.98 -21.43
N LEU A 443 -9.19 19.68 -21.07
CA LEU A 443 -9.59 19.41 -19.67
C LEU A 443 -10.85 18.57 -19.60
N THR A 444 -10.96 17.71 -18.60
CA THR A 444 -12.20 16.98 -18.30
C THR A 444 -12.18 16.32 -16.92
N VAL A 445 -13.31 15.71 -16.59
CA VAL A 445 -13.85 15.25 -15.30
C VAL A 445 -14.55 13.93 -15.53
N MET A 446 -14.81 13.08 -14.52
CA MET A 446 -15.71 11.93 -14.63
C MET A 446 -16.48 11.60 -13.34
N LEU A 447 -17.11 10.40 -13.19
CA LEU A 447 -18.34 10.22 -12.40
C LEU A 447 -18.75 8.76 -12.01
N GLY A 448 -20.08 8.43 -11.96
CA GLY A 448 -20.79 7.19 -11.54
C GLY A 448 -21.75 6.33 -12.48
N MET A 449 -21.85 4.96 -12.38
CA MET A 449 -22.08 3.91 -13.47
C MET A 449 -22.07 2.30 -13.20
N GLY A 450 -21.12 1.36 -12.83
CA GLY A 450 -19.64 1.08 -12.66
C GLY A 450 -19.25 0.11 -11.47
N ASP A 451 -17.96 0.05 -11.01
CA ASP A 451 -17.23 -1.04 -10.26
C ASP A 451 -15.68 -0.87 -10.42
N GLY A 452 -15.26 0.39 -10.26
CA GLY A 452 -14.43 1.16 -11.21
C GLY A 452 -14.93 1.23 -12.69
N ALA A 453 -15.82 2.20 -13.09
CA ALA A 453 -16.62 2.46 -14.38
C ALA A 453 -16.35 3.72 -15.32
N PHE A 454 -17.12 3.99 -16.43
CA PHE A 454 -16.94 5.09 -17.47
C PHE A 454 -18.26 5.62 -18.30
N GLN A 455 -18.50 6.68 -19.19
CA GLN A 455 -19.70 6.99 -20.16
C GLN A 455 -19.83 8.42 -20.91
N PHE A 456 -20.03 8.68 -22.28
CA PHE A 456 -19.99 10.09 -22.91
C PHE A 456 -21.12 10.98 -22.11
N LEU A 457 -20.80 11.97 -21.17
CA LEU A 457 -21.65 13.17 -20.69
C LEU A 457 -21.52 14.74 -21.16
N MET A 458 -20.40 15.53 -21.40
CA MET A 458 -20.43 16.92 -22.07
C MET A 458 -19.21 17.62 -22.87
N ASN A 459 -18.71 18.88 -22.60
CA ASN A 459 -17.60 19.64 -23.34
C ASN A 459 -17.12 21.04 -22.73
N TYR A 460 -15.91 21.63 -23.02
CA TYR A 460 -15.60 23.13 -22.98
C TYR A 460 -14.34 23.80 -23.70
N THR A 461 -13.40 24.63 -23.10
CA THR A 461 -12.15 25.33 -23.68
C THR A 461 -11.48 26.43 -22.75
N ILE A 462 -10.15 26.73 -22.81
CA ILE A 462 -9.43 27.94 -22.22
C ILE A 462 -8.68 28.80 -23.27
N GLY A 463 -8.01 28.20 -24.26
CA GLY A 463 -7.31 28.93 -25.35
C GLY A 463 -5.95 29.56 -24.98
N SER A 464 -5.33 29.00 -23.98
CA SER A 464 -3.97 29.27 -23.57
C SER A 464 -3.16 27.98 -23.70
N TYR A 465 -2.63 27.31 -22.64
CA TYR A 465 -1.57 26.28 -22.72
C TYR A 465 -1.40 25.11 -21.66
N VAL A 466 -2.39 24.66 -20.87
CA VAL A 466 -2.45 23.61 -19.77
C VAL A 466 -1.25 22.90 -19.09
N ILE A 467 -1.20 22.76 -17.73
CA ILE A 467 -0.12 22.00 -17.03
C ILE A 467 -0.17 21.58 -15.51
N SER A 468 -1.20 21.80 -14.66
CA SER A 468 -1.37 21.26 -13.25
C SER A 468 -2.40 21.87 -12.24
N ILE A 469 -2.81 21.09 -11.24
CA ILE A 469 -4.10 21.15 -10.54
C ILE A 469 -3.97 21.02 -8.97
N VAL A 470 -4.59 21.81 -8.08
CA VAL A 470 -4.42 21.85 -6.57
C VAL A 470 -5.72 21.46 -5.89
N SER A 471 -5.81 21.12 -4.56
CA SER A 471 -6.83 21.67 -3.59
C SER A 471 -7.06 21.15 -2.11
N SER A 472 -7.78 21.91 -1.24
CA SER A 472 -8.35 21.56 0.12
C SER A 472 -9.14 22.70 0.80
N ASP A 473 -10.05 22.36 1.72
CA ASP A 473 -11.31 23.07 2.12
C ASP A 473 -11.20 24.58 2.57
N PHE A 474 -11.41 25.60 1.70
CA PHE A 474 -11.55 27.10 1.92
C PHE A 474 -12.72 27.78 2.83
N ASN A 475 -13.86 28.40 2.34
CA ASN A 475 -15.07 29.07 2.98
C ASN A 475 -16.06 28.30 3.95
N ASN A 476 -17.33 27.97 3.61
CA ASN A 476 -18.24 27.07 4.39
C ASN A 476 -19.63 26.77 3.71
N ASP A 477 -19.76 25.88 2.69
CA ASP A 477 -21.10 25.59 2.09
C ASP A 477 -21.58 24.16 1.63
N GLY A 478 -20.88 23.01 1.81
CA GLY A 478 -21.30 21.70 1.24
C GLY A 478 -20.92 21.27 -0.22
N LYS A 479 -19.87 21.81 -0.88
CA LYS A 479 -19.50 22.06 -2.34
C LYS A 479 -17.99 22.26 -2.98
N LEU A 480 -16.74 22.38 -2.41
CA LEU A 480 -15.33 22.05 -2.90
C LEU A 480 -14.48 23.13 -3.70
N ASP A 481 -13.72 22.78 -4.76
CA ASP A 481 -12.87 23.69 -5.65
C ASP A 481 -11.41 23.16 -6.07
N LEU A 482 -10.62 23.65 -7.07
CA LEU A 482 -9.23 23.19 -7.50
C LEU A 482 -8.34 24.30 -8.13
N VAL A 483 -6.97 24.18 -8.28
CA VAL A 483 -6.12 25.31 -8.85
C VAL A 483 -4.90 25.12 -9.78
N ILE A 484 -4.47 26.22 -10.45
CA ILE A 484 -3.69 26.30 -11.71
C ILE A 484 -2.90 27.59 -11.95
N VAL A 485 -1.74 27.46 -12.63
CA VAL A 485 -0.66 28.47 -12.87
C VAL A 485 0.24 28.36 -14.11
N LEU A 486 0.43 29.40 -14.93
CA LEU A 486 0.80 29.19 -16.35
C LEU A 486 2.02 29.97 -16.93
N ILE A 487 2.34 29.89 -18.27
CA ILE A 487 3.64 30.06 -19.05
C ILE A 487 3.89 31.19 -20.21
N GLU A 488 3.18 32.35 -20.40
CA GLU A 488 3.70 33.64 -21.06
C GLU A 488 3.08 35.05 -20.64
N ASP A 489 1.90 35.17 -19.97
CA ASP A 489 1.26 36.48 -19.53
C ASP A 489 1.34 36.95 -18.02
N ASN A 490 1.78 36.11 -17.10
CA ASN A 490 2.17 36.06 -15.67
C ASN A 490 0.97 35.80 -14.70
N THR A 491 0.38 34.58 -14.60
CA THR A 491 -1.07 34.16 -14.54
C THR A 491 -1.43 32.94 -13.55
N ILE A 492 -2.32 33.00 -12.54
CA ILE A 492 -3.07 31.98 -11.71
C ILE A 492 -4.52 32.30 -11.20
N GLY A 493 -5.44 31.32 -11.03
CA GLY A 493 -6.69 31.25 -10.18
C GLY A 493 -8.01 31.99 -10.54
N ILE A 494 -9.19 31.77 -9.95
CA ILE A 494 -9.96 30.57 -9.48
C ILE A 494 -11.47 30.93 -9.62
N LEU A 495 -12.40 30.13 -9.06
CA LEU A 495 -13.83 30.44 -9.01
C LEU A 495 -14.57 29.82 -7.77
N PHE A 496 -15.79 29.27 -7.90
CA PHE A 496 -16.57 28.69 -6.79
C PHE A 496 -17.74 27.71 -7.13
N GLY A 497 -17.74 26.45 -6.63
CA GLY A 497 -18.62 25.30 -7.01
C GLY A 497 -20.16 25.47 -7.02
N GLN A 498 -20.95 24.54 -7.61
CA GLN A 498 -22.47 24.63 -7.61
C GLN A 498 -23.31 23.47 -7.03
N GLY A 499 -22.78 22.33 -6.61
CA GLY A 499 -23.60 21.37 -5.84
C GLY A 499 -24.87 20.75 -6.50
N ASN A 500 -25.04 20.77 -7.83
CA ASN A 500 -26.24 20.27 -8.54
C ASN A 500 -26.08 19.76 -10.00
N GLY A 501 -25.06 20.16 -10.78
CA GLY A 501 -24.65 19.46 -12.01
C GLY A 501 -23.43 19.88 -12.86
N THR A 502 -22.89 21.11 -12.77
CA THR A 502 -21.84 21.59 -13.71
C THR A 502 -20.71 22.55 -13.26
N PHE A 503 -20.30 23.57 -14.06
CA PHE A 503 -19.08 24.40 -13.91
C PHE A 503 -19.28 25.80 -14.55
N ASP A 504 -18.51 26.85 -14.23
CA ASP A 504 -18.58 28.25 -14.77
C ASP A 504 -17.25 29.08 -14.67
N SER A 505 -17.15 30.35 -14.19
CA SER A 505 -16.07 31.35 -14.54
C SER A 505 -15.47 32.25 -13.39
N HIS A 506 -14.58 33.27 -13.65
CA HIS A 506 -13.53 33.83 -12.71
C HIS A 506 -13.34 35.39 -12.58
N ILE A 507 -12.26 35.89 -11.91
CA ILE A 507 -12.24 37.27 -11.30
C ILE A 507 -10.98 38.25 -11.34
N ILE A 508 -9.63 37.98 -11.30
CA ILE A 508 -8.62 39.02 -11.76
C ILE A 508 -7.06 39.19 -11.35
N SER A 509 -6.43 38.86 -10.19
CA SER A 509 -5.11 39.51 -9.73
C SER A 509 -3.76 38.70 -9.50
N LYS A 510 -2.56 39.36 -9.30
CA LYS A 510 -1.16 39.03 -9.80
C LYS A 510 0.00 38.44 -8.93
N VAL A 511 1.03 37.79 -9.53
CA VAL A 511 2.45 37.69 -9.04
C VAL A 511 3.55 38.26 -10.03
N TYR A 512 4.77 37.71 -10.29
CA TYR A 512 5.96 38.33 -11.00
C TYR A 512 6.72 37.64 -12.21
N LYS A 513 7.59 36.60 -12.06
CA LYS A 513 8.49 35.90 -13.05
C LYS A 513 8.88 34.32 -12.94
N GLU A 514 8.02 33.24 -12.73
CA GLU A 514 7.90 31.89 -13.40
C GLU A 514 6.90 30.57 -13.21
N PRO A 515 5.70 30.23 -12.59
CA PRO A 515 5.34 29.00 -11.74
C PRO A 515 4.88 27.47 -12.04
N TYR A 516 5.76 26.41 -12.07
CA TYR A 516 5.57 24.97 -11.66
C TYR A 516 4.60 24.72 -10.43
N ALA A 517 4.96 24.33 -9.19
CA ALA A 517 4.17 23.38 -8.31
C ALA A 517 3.71 23.70 -6.81
N ALA A 518 2.46 23.45 -6.25
CA ALA A 518 1.80 23.83 -4.91
C ALA A 518 1.42 22.79 -3.69
N THR A 519 0.89 22.96 -2.39
CA THR A 519 1.03 22.12 -1.04
C THR A 519 0.08 21.70 0.28
N THR A 520 -1.12 21.04 0.46
CA THR A 520 -2.09 21.05 1.72
C THR A 520 -1.67 21.26 3.23
N GLY A 521 -2.44 22.01 4.07
CA GLY A 521 -2.25 22.12 5.56
C GLY A 521 -3.18 23.03 6.44
N ASP A 522 -2.73 23.56 7.62
CA ASP A 522 -3.42 24.55 8.52
C ASP A 522 -2.55 25.51 9.40
N PHE A 523 -2.03 26.66 8.93
CA PHE A 523 -0.91 27.40 9.53
C PHE A 523 -1.18 28.34 10.76
N ASN A 524 -1.58 29.63 10.66
CA ASN A 524 -1.93 30.53 11.82
C ASN A 524 -3.13 30.10 12.68
N LYS A 525 -4.14 29.44 12.11
CA LYS A 525 -5.29 28.80 12.78
C LYS A 525 -6.39 29.75 13.36
N ASP A 526 -7.04 30.64 12.59
CA ASP A 526 -8.09 31.58 13.09
C ASP A 526 -9.48 31.54 12.39
N GLY A 527 -9.72 32.31 11.29
CA GLY A 527 -10.99 32.28 10.54
C GLY A 527 -10.98 32.46 9.00
N MET A 528 -9.83 32.34 8.32
CA MET A 528 -9.53 32.75 6.92
C MET A 528 -8.68 32.10 5.69
N LEU A 529 -7.81 31.11 5.20
CA LEU A 529 -6.92 29.83 5.16
C LEU A 529 -5.87 30.13 4.01
N ASP A 530 -4.91 29.30 3.54
CA ASP A 530 -3.95 29.67 2.45
C ASP A 530 -3.25 28.57 1.55
N ILE A 531 -2.36 28.91 0.59
CA ILE A 531 -1.40 28.05 -0.17
C ILE A 531 -0.12 28.91 -0.55
N ALA A 532 1.03 28.31 -0.84
CA ALA A 532 2.41 28.91 -0.85
C ALA A 532 2.91 29.72 -2.06
N LEU A 533 4.18 29.52 -2.49
CA LEU A 533 4.76 29.35 -3.85
C LEU A 533 6.22 28.86 -3.69
N ALA A 534 6.76 27.99 -4.56
CA ALA A 534 8.21 27.89 -4.87
C ALA A 534 8.58 28.73 -6.13
N HIS A 535 9.73 28.63 -6.87
CA HIS A 535 10.00 29.56 -8.04
C HIS A 535 11.24 29.36 -9.02
N VAL A 536 11.20 29.04 -10.35
CA VAL A 536 11.67 29.62 -11.72
C VAL A 536 12.25 31.05 -11.90
N ASP A 537 12.62 31.58 -13.10
CA ASP A 537 13.82 32.44 -13.38
C ASP A 537 13.98 33.82 -12.65
N GLY A 538 13.36 34.04 -11.49
CA GLY A 538 13.61 35.12 -10.52
C GLY A 538 14.90 35.02 -9.66
N ASN A 539 14.98 34.08 -8.72
CA ASN A 539 15.68 34.06 -7.42
C ASN A 539 15.13 35.05 -6.33
N MET A 540 13.88 35.01 -5.88
CA MET A 540 13.07 35.89 -5.04
C MET A 540 11.73 35.19 -4.46
N VAL A 541 11.61 34.78 -3.14
CA VAL A 541 10.45 34.31 -2.20
C VAL A 541 9.45 35.28 -1.47
N THR A 542 8.22 34.80 -1.16
CA THR A 542 6.94 35.38 -0.60
C THR A 542 6.92 36.07 0.82
N VAL A 543 5.94 35.99 1.77
CA VAL A 543 4.68 35.19 2.00
C VAL A 543 3.33 35.95 1.95
N LEU A 544 2.17 35.31 1.68
CA LEU A 544 0.78 35.81 1.75
C LEU A 544 -0.31 34.66 1.91
N PHE A 545 -1.64 34.98 2.01
CA PHE A 545 -2.77 34.29 2.73
C PHE A 545 -4.30 34.42 2.37
N GLY A 546 -5.24 33.75 3.06
CA GLY A 546 -6.72 33.73 2.89
C GLY A 546 -7.70 34.89 3.22
N ASN A 547 -9.01 34.68 2.93
CA ASN A 547 -10.22 35.13 3.69
C ASN A 547 -11.58 34.69 3.07
N ASN A 548 -12.73 34.90 3.74
CA ASN A 548 -14.07 34.41 3.32
C ASN A 548 -14.60 34.97 1.96
N SER A 549 -13.85 35.89 1.33
CA SER A 549 -14.42 36.98 0.55
C SER A 549 -13.56 37.48 -0.63
N GLY A 550 -13.27 36.62 -1.60
CA GLY A 550 -12.65 37.00 -2.87
C GLY A 550 -11.70 35.97 -3.51
N LEU A 551 -10.50 36.30 -4.02
CA LEU A 551 -9.70 37.55 -4.16
C LEU A 551 -8.44 37.70 -3.21
N PHE A 552 -7.59 38.82 -3.17
CA PHE A 552 -6.09 38.83 -2.78
C PHE A 552 -5.24 40.19 -2.47
N GLU A 553 -4.00 40.20 -1.82
CA GLU A 553 -3.12 41.38 -1.28
C GLU A 553 -1.50 41.49 -1.50
N THR A 554 -0.62 42.28 -0.71
CA THR A 554 0.88 42.67 -0.97
C THR A 554 1.92 43.15 0.18
N ASN A 555 3.30 42.96 0.09
CA ASN A 555 4.53 43.38 0.96
C ASN A 555 6.04 43.13 0.34
N ALA A 556 7.30 43.03 0.97
CA ALA A 556 8.69 43.03 0.26
C ALA A 556 10.20 42.54 0.77
N ASN A 557 10.95 41.61 0.06
CA ASN A 557 12.41 41.34 -0.46
C ASN A 557 13.71 40.76 0.31
N TYR A 558 14.23 39.49 0.03
CA TYR A 558 14.71 38.36 1.09
C TYR A 558 16.04 37.55 0.31
N THR A 559 16.33 36.17 0.26
CA THR A 559 17.39 35.13 -0.16
C THR A 559 17.02 33.52 -0.24
N VAL A 560 16.40 32.80 -1.26
CA VAL A 560 16.33 31.25 -1.51
C VAL A 560 16.20 30.70 -3.02
N GLY A 561 16.19 29.35 -3.36
CA GLY A 561 16.87 28.66 -4.54
C GLY A 561 16.29 28.12 -5.90
N LYS A 562 17.19 27.91 -6.90
CA LYS A 562 17.02 27.96 -8.40
C LYS A 562 16.43 26.69 -9.09
N ASN A 563 15.70 26.70 -10.28
CA ASN A 563 14.96 25.95 -11.45
C ASN A 563 13.83 24.79 -11.46
N SER A 564 12.60 24.98 -10.96
CA SER A 564 11.57 24.13 -10.29
C SER A 564 10.84 22.95 -10.92
N MET A 565 10.20 21.98 -10.16
CA MET A 565 9.37 20.81 -10.69
C MET A 565 8.08 20.06 -10.00
N GLY A 566 7.49 20.18 -8.77
CA GLY A 566 6.26 19.38 -8.23
C GLY A 566 5.88 19.44 -6.69
N ILE A 567 4.77 18.90 -6.02
CA ILE A 567 4.52 19.01 -4.47
C ILE A 567 3.50 18.12 -3.61
N ILE A 568 3.19 18.35 -2.26
CA ILE A 568 2.28 17.63 -1.22
C ILE A 568 1.81 18.39 0.15
N SER A 569 1.25 17.73 1.25
CA SER A 569 0.67 18.04 2.65
C SER A 569 0.72 17.14 4.02
N ASN A 570 0.62 17.66 5.32
CA ASN A 570 0.40 17.02 6.74
C ASN A 570 1.29 17.24 8.11
N ASP A 571 1.99 16.33 8.88
CA ASP A 571 2.81 16.55 10.18
C ASP A 571 4.36 16.00 10.38
N PHE A 572 5.54 16.75 10.55
CA PHE A 572 6.93 16.24 11.01
C PHE A 572 7.22 16.31 12.49
N ASN A 573 7.29 17.48 13.11
CA ASN A 573 7.97 17.63 14.40
C ASN A 573 7.09 18.12 15.55
N ASN A 574 5.80 18.07 15.22
CA ASN A 574 4.59 17.64 15.91
C ASN A 574 4.17 18.46 17.11
N ASP A 575 3.90 19.76 16.92
CA ASP A 575 2.82 20.38 17.71
C ASP A 575 1.72 21.05 16.87
N SER A 576 1.41 20.38 15.75
CA SER A 576 0.39 20.62 14.71
C SER A 576 0.61 21.86 13.85
N ILE A 577 1.87 22.00 13.46
CA ILE A 577 2.63 23.05 12.80
C ILE A 577 3.14 22.52 11.42
N LEU A 578 2.31 22.01 10.46
CA LEU A 578 2.49 21.41 9.08
C LEU A 578 3.77 21.85 8.27
N ASP A 579 3.98 21.60 6.96
CA ASP A 579 5.21 22.14 6.25
C ASP A 579 4.95 22.66 4.84
N LEU A 580 5.89 22.54 3.88
CA LEU A 580 5.70 22.60 2.42
C LEU A 580 6.93 22.28 1.49
N ILE A 581 8.09 21.68 1.87
CA ILE A 581 9.32 21.26 1.06
C ILE A 581 9.69 22.17 -0.15
N VAL A 582 10.63 21.81 -1.05
CA VAL A 582 10.94 22.31 -2.45
C VAL A 582 11.99 21.29 -3.03
N CYS A 583 12.39 21.22 -4.30
CA CYS A 583 13.64 20.49 -4.69
C CYS A 583 14.40 21.17 -5.81
N ASN A 584 15.64 20.80 -6.22
CA ASN A 584 16.35 21.55 -7.27
C ASN A 584 17.31 20.96 -8.43
N SER A 585 16.96 21.06 -9.73
CA SER A 585 17.70 20.58 -10.94
C SER A 585 19.16 20.89 -11.43
N ASN A 586 19.84 22.05 -11.28
CA ASN A 586 21.23 22.30 -11.78
C ASN A 586 22.13 22.50 -10.53
N SER A 587 21.58 22.33 -9.33
CA SER A 587 22.13 22.94 -8.14
C SER A 587 22.55 22.05 -7.03
N HIS A 588 22.10 20.80 -7.08
CA HIS A 588 22.83 19.82 -6.35
C HIS A 588 22.73 20.14 -4.83
N ASP A 589 21.57 20.43 -4.16
CA ASP A 589 21.33 21.44 -3.04
C ASP A 589 20.03 21.28 -2.11
N GLY A 590 19.40 22.30 -1.44
CA GLY A 590 17.97 22.33 -0.95
C GLY A 590 17.22 23.70 -0.64
N ASN A 591 16.28 23.92 0.38
CA ASN A 591 15.77 25.24 1.02
C ASN A 591 14.35 25.36 1.82
N VAL A 592 13.94 24.72 3.00
CA VAL A 592 12.58 24.77 3.78
C VAL A 592 11.74 26.08 3.88
N LEU A 593 11.07 26.39 5.03
CA LEU A 593 11.25 27.40 6.06
C LEU A 593 10.78 27.12 7.57
N ILE A 594 10.18 26.06 8.13
CA ILE A 594 9.97 25.78 9.63
C ILE A 594 8.97 26.57 10.56
N GLY A 595 7.98 27.38 10.19
CA GLY A 595 6.90 27.74 11.17
C GLY A 595 7.18 28.49 12.51
N ASN A 596 6.15 28.94 13.24
CA ASN A 596 6.09 29.47 14.65
C ASN A 596 4.95 30.54 14.75
N LYS A 597 4.55 30.91 15.97
CA LYS A 597 3.46 31.84 16.38
C LYS A 597 2.90 32.84 15.33
N ASN A 598 1.97 32.35 14.51
CA ASN A 598 0.94 33.05 13.72
C ASN A 598 1.37 34.16 12.73
N GLY A 599 1.73 33.87 11.47
CA GLY A 599 1.97 32.57 10.84
C GLY A 599 2.92 32.71 9.65
N SER A 600 3.92 31.81 9.53
CA SER A 600 5.00 31.74 8.50
C SER A 600 6.28 31.10 9.08
N PHE A 601 7.47 31.38 8.52
CA PHE A 601 8.61 30.49 8.43
C PHE A 601 10.01 31.23 8.52
N LYS A 602 11.16 30.53 8.51
CA LYS A 602 12.57 31.02 8.53
C LYS A 602 13.53 30.18 7.64
N ASN A 603 14.59 30.72 7.02
CA ASN A 603 15.69 29.97 6.36
C ASN A 603 16.47 28.98 7.34
N GLY A 604 17.44 28.13 6.88
CA GLY A 604 18.00 26.86 7.50
C GLY A 604 18.79 25.88 6.54
N ILE A 605 18.65 24.55 6.49
CA ILE A 605 19.79 23.65 6.75
C ILE A 605 20.44 22.71 5.63
N ARG A 606 21.59 23.16 5.06
CA ARG A 606 22.24 23.15 3.69
C ARG A 606 23.22 22.04 3.06
N PHE A 607 23.19 20.68 3.19
CA PHE A 607 23.57 19.61 2.15
C PHE A 607 24.98 19.46 1.37
N GLU A 608 25.22 18.54 0.36
CA GLU A 608 25.97 18.55 -1.01
C GLU A 608 25.45 18.21 -2.64
N LEU A 609 24.35 17.74 -3.45
CA LEU A 609 23.39 16.48 -3.82
C LEU A 609 23.36 15.88 -5.27
N ALA A 610 23.46 14.55 -5.61
CA ALA A 610 24.12 13.87 -6.81
C ALA A 610 23.54 13.64 -8.23
N ILE A 611 22.23 13.68 -8.51
CA ILE A 611 21.63 13.36 -9.84
C ILE A 611 20.37 14.11 -10.13
N THR A 612 19.89 14.00 -11.38
CA THR A 612 18.62 14.45 -11.98
C THR A 612 17.32 14.10 -11.22
N LEU A 613 17.21 14.51 -9.96
CA LEU A 613 16.01 14.49 -9.11
C LEU A 613 14.79 14.92 -9.93
N HIS A 614 13.58 14.42 -9.67
CA HIS A 614 12.42 14.94 -10.41
C HIS A 614 11.07 15.10 -9.71
N CYS A 615 10.86 14.69 -8.42
CA CYS A 615 9.92 15.32 -7.42
C CYS A 615 10.01 14.82 -5.90
N PHE A 616 8.94 14.66 -4.98
CA PHE A 616 8.75 14.29 -3.46
C PHE A 616 7.54 13.41 -2.57
N ILE A 617 7.36 12.02 -2.09
CA ILE A 617 6.50 11.02 -1.08
C ILE A 617 6.59 10.80 0.51
N SER A 618 5.57 10.18 1.23
CA SER A 618 5.71 9.02 2.24
C SER A 618 4.62 8.81 3.38
N GLY A 619 4.87 8.04 4.48
CA GLY A 619 4.16 7.99 5.80
C GLY A 619 5.03 7.44 6.98
N ASP A 620 4.69 7.49 8.31
CA ASP A 620 5.51 7.45 9.60
C ASP A 620 6.58 6.30 9.74
N PHE A 621 7.93 6.23 9.59
CA PHE A 621 8.61 4.91 9.40
C PHE A 621 8.96 4.09 10.63
N ASN A 622 10.04 4.45 11.28
CA ASN A 622 10.91 3.47 11.87
C ASN A 622 10.60 3.12 13.36
N ASN A 623 9.29 2.93 13.60
CA ASN A 623 8.48 2.72 14.84
C ASN A 623 8.96 3.44 16.10
N ASP A 624 9.39 4.69 15.93
CA ASP A 624 9.50 5.68 17.01
C ASP A 624 8.72 6.98 16.80
N GLY A 625 8.29 7.28 15.56
CA GLY A 625 7.18 8.14 15.18
C GLY A 625 7.35 9.20 14.11
N ILE A 626 8.55 9.43 13.49
CA ILE A 626 8.73 10.78 12.93
C ILE A 626 9.57 11.17 11.62
N LEU A 627 8.97 11.74 10.56
CA LEU A 627 9.49 12.41 9.37
C LEU A 627 10.38 11.59 8.33
N ASP A 628 10.61 10.26 8.45
CA ASP A 628 11.32 9.21 7.63
C ASP A 628 11.66 9.33 6.12
N VAL A 629 12.33 10.40 5.79
CA VAL A 629 12.85 10.73 4.46
C VAL A 629 13.59 9.64 3.48
N ALA A 630 12.92 8.74 2.71
CA ALA A 630 13.30 7.98 1.44
C ALA A 630 12.97 8.43 -0.08
N MET A 631 13.53 9.46 -0.75
CA MET A 631 13.33 9.87 -2.21
C MET A 631 14.22 9.34 -3.40
N PRO A 632 13.72 8.61 -4.42
CA PRO A 632 14.30 8.11 -5.70
C PRO A 632 15.73 8.30 -6.21
N ASP A 633 15.97 7.54 -7.29
CA ASP A 633 17.23 7.14 -7.85
C ASP A 633 17.37 7.43 -9.36
N SER A 634 17.89 8.57 -9.85
CA SER A 634 17.72 8.95 -11.30
C SER A 634 18.71 8.59 -12.42
N VAL A 635 19.81 7.86 -12.19
CA VAL A 635 20.62 7.31 -13.33
C VAL A 635 21.64 6.17 -12.98
N GLY A 636 21.57 5.48 -11.82
CA GLY A 636 22.27 4.21 -11.46
C GLY A 636 21.33 3.20 -10.74
N LYS A 637 21.69 1.94 -10.46
CA LYS A 637 20.71 0.80 -10.38
C LYS A 637 20.11 0.35 -8.99
N THR A 638 19.72 1.17 -7.99
CA THR A 638 19.72 0.68 -6.55
C THR A 638 18.66 1.11 -5.42
N ILE A 639 18.69 0.63 -4.11
CA ILE A 639 18.20 1.25 -2.80
C ILE A 639 19.17 1.15 -1.55
N HIS A 640 18.95 1.98 -0.50
CA HIS A 640 19.77 2.42 0.68
C HIS A 640 18.91 2.54 2.01
N LEU A 641 18.92 3.66 2.79
CA LEU A 641 18.10 4.09 3.99
C LEU A 641 18.37 5.60 4.36
N LEU A 642 17.68 6.36 5.27
CA LEU A 642 18.06 7.74 5.81
C LEU A 642 17.71 8.12 7.34
N LEU A 643 17.64 7.29 8.44
CA LEU A 643 17.14 7.58 9.86
C LEU A 643 17.17 9.01 10.50
N GLY A 644 16.34 9.31 11.52
CA GLY A 644 15.94 10.66 11.98
C GLY A 644 16.24 11.09 13.48
N ASN A 645 15.94 12.33 13.95
CA ASN A 645 16.46 12.95 15.22
C ASN A 645 15.66 14.08 15.95
N GLY A 646 14.35 13.98 15.86
CA GLY A 646 13.23 14.93 15.97
C GLY A 646 13.20 16.41 16.29
N ILE A 647 14.27 17.12 16.60
CA ILE A 647 14.16 18.57 16.81
C ILE A 647 13.74 19.50 15.57
N GLY A 648 14.26 19.52 14.34
CA GLY A 648 14.05 20.60 13.29
C GLY A 648 15.18 20.98 12.26
N ALA A 649 16.08 20.06 11.83
CA ALA A 649 16.76 19.80 10.55
C ALA A 649 17.47 18.36 10.31
N PHE A 650 17.52 17.78 9.06
CA PHE A 650 18.03 16.49 8.39
C PHE A 650 19.33 15.66 8.87
N GLN A 651 19.99 14.79 8.05
CA GLN A 651 20.76 13.52 8.36
C GLN A 651 22.33 13.44 8.42
N ASN A 652 22.96 12.24 8.53
CA ASN A 652 24.40 11.94 8.27
C ASN A 652 24.88 10.60 7.57
N GLU A 653 24.28 9.39 7.72
CA GLU A 653 24.70 8.12 7.02
C GLU A 653 23.70 7.72 5.93
N ILE A 654 24.17 6.97 4.92
CA ILE A 654 23.39 6.37 3.84
C ILE A 654 24.19 5.21 3.10
N ILE A 655 23.89 3.88 3.19
CA ILE A 655 24.65 2.72 2.53
C ILE A 655 23.78 1.70 1.68
N GLN A 656 24.27 0.95 0.63
CA GLN A 656 23.46 0.49 -0.59
C GLN A 656 23.47 -1.02 -1.08
N PHE A 657 22.43 -1.44 -1.85
CA PHE A 657 22.28 -2.64 -2.78
C PHE A 657 21.10 -2.45 -3.81
N GLU A 658 20.68 -3.37 -4.71
CA GLU A 658 20.03 -3.07 -6.03
C GLU A 658 18.71 -3.76 -6.51
N LEU A 659 17.90 -3.16 -7.42
CA LEU A 659 16.89 -3.81 -8.30
C LEU A 659 17.60 -4.33 -9.55
N ASN A 660 16.91 -5.21 -10.28
CA ASN A 660 17.21 -5.49 -11.67
C ASN A 660 16.98 -4.31 -12.63
N GLU A 661 16.10 -3.31 -12.37
CA GLU A 661 15.55 -2.33 -13.35
C GLU A 661 15.82 -0.83 -12.98
N TYR A 662 14.88 0.15 -12.89
CA TYR A 662 15.23 1.59 -13.18
C TYR A 662 14.27 2.79 -12.69
N PRO A 663 14.32 3.78 -11.67
CA PRO A 663 13.10 4.37 -11.09
C PRO A 663 12.45 5.71 -11.54
N LEU A 664 11.49 6.27 -10.76
CA LEU A 664 10.66 7.52 -10.79
C LEU A 664 10.19 7.97 -9.37
N GLN A 665 9.85 7.16 -8.39
CA GLN A 665 8.74 7.61 -7.54
C GLN A 665 8.49 6.73 -6.35
N LEU A 666 7.33 6.81 -5.70
CA LEU A 666 6.92 5.95 -4.58
C LEU A 666 5.38 5.61 -4.58
N ILE A 667 4.69 5.35 -3.43
CA ILE A 667 3.27 5.45 -2.91
C ILE A 667 3.06 4.98 -1.46
N SER A 668 2.96 5.88 -0.51
CA SER A 668 2.50 5.46 0.82
C SER A 668 1.07 4.87 0.80
N GLY A 669 0.60 4.17 1.84
CA GLY A 669 -0.18 2.91 1.67
C GLY A 669 -0.58 2.07 2.92
N TYR A 670 -0.54 0.69 3.04
CA TYR A 670 -0.50 -0.39 4.14
C TYR A 670 -0.33 -1.86 3.52
N PHE A 671 0.20 -2.14 2.30
CA PHE A 671 -0.11 -3.37 1.47
C PHE A 671 -0.40 -4.79 2.07
N ASN A 672 0.33 -5.42 3.01
CA ASN A 672 0.15 -6.90 3.27
C ASN A 672 -0.66 -7.37 4.50
N ASN A 673 -1.36 -6.49 5.19
CA ASN A 673 -2.11 -6.83 6.41
C ASN A 673 -1.27 -7.21 7.62
N ASP A 674 -0.05 -6.68 7.74
CA ASP A 674 0.79 -6.80 8.92
C ASP A 674 0.64 -5.65 9.93
N HIS A 675 -0.40 -4.85 9.73
CA HIS A 675 -0.59 -3.44 10.08
C HIS A 675 -0.03 -2.46 9.03
N ASN A 676 1.16 -2.71 8.47
CA ASN A 676 2.16 -1.68 8.11
C ASN A 676 2.73 -1.75 6.64
N LEU A 677 4.01 -1.38 6.29
CA LEU A 677 4.38 -0.21 5.40
C LEU A 677 5.32 -0.37 4.14
N ASP A 678 4.83 -0.10 2.95
CA ASP A 678 5.09 -0.97 1.80
C ASP A 678 5.40 -0.32 0.43
N LEU A 679 6.68 -0.15 0.06
CA LEU A 679 7.25 0.44 -1.20
C LEU A 679 6.70 -0.06 -2.63
N ILE A 680 7.18 0.29 -3.87
CA ILE A 680 6.69 0.00 -5.31
C ILE A 680 7.79 0.41 -6.35
N VAL A 681 7.73 0.27 -7.71
CA VAL A 681 8.80 0.53 -8.76
C VAL A 681 8.44 0.50 -10.37
N VAL A 682 7.47 1.14 -11.13
CA VAL A 682 7.11 1.07 -12.68
C VAL A 682 8.02 1.65 -13.85
N THR A 683 8.38 1.17 -15.10
CA THR A 683 9.55 1.80 -15.90
C THR A 683 9.66 2.27 -17.47
N VAL A 684 10.70 1.92 -18.33
CA VAL A 684 11.10 1.99 -19.82
C VAL A 684 11.94 0.72 -20.27
N ALA A 685 12.95 0.78 -21.17
CA ALA A 685 13.92 -0.25 -21.63
C ALA A 685 15.40 0.21 -21.55
N SER A 686 15.57 1.53 -21.66
CA SER A 686 16.81 2.30 -21.64
C SER A 686 16.40 3.80 -21.65
N ILE A 687 17.29 4.73 -21.28
CA ILE A 687 17.05 6.19 -21.43
C ILE A 687 16.97 6.62 -22.92
N VAL A 688 17.04 5.63 -23.82
CA VAL A 688 17.42 5.77 -25.22
C VAL A 688 16.70 4.73 -26.11
N ASN A 689 15.99 3.76 -25.54
CA ASN A 689 15.20 2.74 -26.24
C ASN A 689 13.99 2.43 -25.37
N GLU A 690 12.82 2.32 -26.00
CA GLU A 690 11.56 2.57 -25.31
C GLU A 690 10.46 1.54 -25.67
N LEU A 691 10.80 0.26 -25.86
CA LEU A 691 10.09 -0.56 -26.85
C LEU A 691 9.61 -1.99 -26.46
N LEU A 692 9.83 -2.53 -25.25
CA LEU A 692 9.69 -3.99 -25.04
C LEU A 692 9.05 -4.49 -23.74
N ASP A 693 8.90 -3.64 -22.74
CA ASP A 693 9.37 -4.00 -21.42
C ASP A 693 8.27 -4.27 -20.40
N GLN A 694 8.69 -4.77 -19.23
CA GLN A 694 7.83 -5.58 -18.37
C GLN A 694 7.62 -5.02 -16.94
N SER A 695 8.17 -5.54 -15.81
CA SER A 695 7.46 -5.81 -14.51
C SER A 695 6.46 -4.78 -13.83
N ILE A 696 5.84 -5.24 -12.73
CA ILE A 696 5.36 -4.60 -11.48
C ILE A 696 6.13 -5.34 -10.34
N ASN A 697 6.02 -5.29 -8.99
CA ASN A 697 6.83 -6.05 -7.97
C ASN A 697 6.23 -6.10 -6.48
N LEU A 698 6.81 -6.79 -5.43
CA LEU A 698 6.25 -6.94 -4.00
C LEU A 698 7.19 -7.52 -2.82
N ILE A 699 8.07 -6.76 -2.14
CA ILE A 699 8.63 -6.99 -0.78
C ILE A 699 7.46 -7.18 0.24
N LEU A 700 7.54 -8.17 1.18
CA LEU A 700 6.88 -8.25 2.53
C LEU A 700 7.67 -7.41 3.55
N GLY A 701 7.26 -6.93 4.75
CA GLY A 701 8.02 -5.88 5.52
C GLY A 701 8.82 -6.12 6.80
N TYR A 702 9.87 -5.36 7.15
CA TYR A 702 10.82 -5.82 8.19
C TYR A 702 10.92 -5.01 9.52
N GLY A 703 10.29 -3.82 9.64
CA GLY A 703 10.45 -2.94 10.80
C GLY A 703 11.82 -2.52 11.44
N ASN A 704 12.78 -1.80 10.78
CA ASN A 704 14.00 -1.06 11.29
C ASN A 704 15.08 -0.54 10.24
N GLY A 705 14.98 -0.75 8.93
CA GLY A 705 15.92 -0.45 7.80
C GLY A 705 16.88 -1.56 7.22
N ASN A 706 16.40 -2.53 6.40
CA ASN A 706 17.03 -3.78 5.84
C ASN A 706 16.05 -4.42 4.79
N PHE A 707 16.49 -5.33 3.87
CA PHE A 707 15.69 -5.74 2.66
C PHE A 707 16.20 -7.00 1.81
N TYR A 708 15.41 -7.70 0.91
CA TYR A 708 15.89 -8.89 0.11
C TYR A 708 15.58 -9.24 -1.44
N SER A 709 14.45 -9.77 -2.02
CA SER A 709 14.47 -10.36 -3.44
C SER A 709 13.23 -10.68 -4.41
N GLN A 710 13.14 -10.05 -5.60
CA GLN A 710 12.11 -10.01 -6.73
C GLN A 710 11.39 -11.30 -7.39
N ARG A 711 10.17 -11.23 -8.04
CA ARG A 711 9.09 -12.25 -8.54
C ARG A 711 8.04 -11.80 -9.66
N ARG A 712 8.27 -11.87 -10.99
CA ARG A 712 7.36 -11.29 -12.08
C ARG A 712 5.93 -11.85 -12.21
N PHE A 713 4.95 -10.98 -12.54
CA PHE A 713 3.59 -11.20 -13.08
C PHE A 713 3.35 -10.08 -14.17
N MET A 714 2.15 -9.70 -14.71
CA MET A 714 2.06 -8.88 -15.97
C MET A 714 0.81 -7.98 -16.31
N VAL A 715 1.03 -6.84 -17.00
CA VAL A 715 0.12 -6.01 -17.86
C VAL A 715 0.86 -5.31 -19.08
N ASP A 716 0.14 -4.62 -19.99
CA ASP A 716 0.43 -3.92 -21.29
C ASP A 716 1.61 -2.87 -21.43
N HIS A 717 1.64 -1.96 -22.46
CA HIS A 717 2.77 -1.02 -22.72
C HIS A 717 2.68 0.53 -22.52
N ARG A 718 3.68 1.09 -21.79
CA ARG A 718 4.24 2.48 -21.70
C ARG A 718 3.89 3.29 -20.44
N PRO A 719 4.17 2.79 -19.22
CA PRO A 719 3.44 3.01 -17.98
C PRO A 719 3.80 4.25 -17.19
N ARG A 720 4.66 4.30 -16.16
CA ARG A 720 4.84 5.44 -15.20
C ARG A 720 4.14 5.20 -13.89
N SER A 721 3.15 5.94 -13.42
CA SER A 721 2.82 5.89 -11.99
C SER A 721 1.50 6.56 -11.53
N ILE A 722 0.95 6.46 -10.33
CA ILE A 722 0.05 5.43 -9.76
C ILE A 722 -1.03 6.33 -8.92
N LEU A 723 -1.97 6.03 -7.96
CA LEU A 723 -3.10 6.90 -7.37
C LEU A 723 -3.83 6.29 -6.10
N THR A 724 -3.31 6.17 -4.87
CA THR A 724 -3.93 5.20 -3.88
C THR A 724 -5.40 5.25 -3.38
N GLY A 725 -6.39 4.71 -4.16
CA GLY A 725 -7.87 4.55 -3.88
C GLY A 725 -8.67 3.35 -3.23
N ASP A 726 -9.49 2.44 -3.81
CA ASP A 726 -10.22 1.23 -3.20
C ASP A 726 -11.32 0.63 -4.15
N PHE A 727 -11.03 -0.16 -5.19
CA PHE A 727 -11.98 -0.29 -6.32
C PHE A 727 -13.19 -1.26 -6.14
N ASN A 728 -13.35 -2.02 -5.04
CA ASN A 728 -14.17 -3.27 -5.05
C ASN A 728 -15.54 -3.34 -4.32
N TYR A 729 -15.84 -2.57 -3.26
CA TYR A 729 -16.96 -2.77 -2.30
C TYR A 729 -16.86 -3.86 -1.20
N ASP A 730 -15.69 -4.45 -0.91
CA ASP A 730 -15.55 -5.67 -0.09
C ASP A 730 -14.54 -5.81 1.11
N GLY A 731 -13.37 -5.14 1.30
CA GLY A 731 -12.47 -5.42 2.44
C GLY A 731 -11.10 -4.70 2.76
N LYS A 732 -10.09 -4.36 1.91
CA LYS A 732 -9.87 -4.53 0.45
C LYS A 732 -8.97 -3.42 -0.24
N GLN A 733 -7.78 -3.65 -0.91
CA GLN A 733 -6.78 -2.62 -1.43
C GLN A 733 -5.90 -2.90 -2.69
N ASP A 734 -5.74 -1.92 -3.59
CA ASP A 734 -5.48 -2.16 -5.01
C ASP A 734 -4.32 -1.37 -5.64
N LEU A 735 -4.24 -1.22 -6.98
CA LEU A 735 -3.44 -0.17 -7.65
C LEU A 735 -4.30 0.59 -8.67
N VAL A 736 -3.66 1.11 -9.73
CA VAL A 736 -4.00 1.19 -11.13
C VAL A 736 -2.72 1.64 -11.82
N VAL A 737 -2.55 1.29 -13.09
CA VAL A 737 -1.47 1.81 -13.91
C VAL A 737 -1.97 2.36 -15.29
N THR A 738 -1.93 3.63 -15.80
CA THR A 738 -1.99 3.91 -17.27
C THR A 738 -0.91 3.28 -18.15
N ASN A 739 -1.09 3.32 -19.48
CA ASN A 739 -0.08 2.99 -20.48
C ASN A 739 -0.09 3.92 -21.68
N SER A 740 0.91 3.82 -22.56
CA SER A 740 0.95 4.61 -23.79
C SER A 740 1.88 4.19 -24.94
N GLU A 741 1.88 2.93 -25.31
CA GLU A 741 2.27 2.58 -26.67
C GLU A 741 1.16 1.81 -27.39
N ASP A 742 0.15 1.29 -26.68
CA ASP A 742 -0.87 0.44 -27.32
C ASP A 742 -2.19 0.22 -26.55
N ASN A 743 -2.53 -1.01 -26.18
CA ASN A 743 -3.89 -1.54 -26.24
C ASN A 743 -4.59 -1.63 -24.87
N SER A 744 -4.49 -0.59 -24.06
CA SER A 744 -3.98 -0.74 -22.69
C SER A 744 -4.67 -0.01 -21.49
N ILE A 745 -5.99 -0.16 -21.25
CA ILE A 745 -6.91 0.20 -20.07
C ILE A 745 -7.08 -0.72 -18.81
N SER A 746 -6.13 -1.57 -18.54
CA SER A 746 -6.18 -2.78 -17.75
C SER A 746 -6.67 -2.81 -16.26
N LEU A 747 -7.92 -2.59 -15.76
CA LEU A 747 -8.42 -2.82 -14.33
C LEU A 747 -8.39 -4.22 -13.61
N LEU A 748 -8.10 -4.42 -12.31
CA LEU A 748 -7.67 -5.72 -11.70
C LEU A 748 -8.40 -6.28 -10.39
N LEU A 749 -9.59 -6.92 -10.27
CA LEU A 749 -10.35 -7.40 -8.99
C LEU A 749 -9.63 -7.67 -7.58
N GLY A 750 -10.30 -8.15 -6.51
CA GLY A 750 -9.66 -8.39 -5.17
C GLY A 750 -9.96 -9.67 -4.32
N TYR A 751 -9.06 -10.24 -3.44
CA TYR A 751 -9.33 -11.39 -2.51
C TYR A 751 -8.23 -11.99 -1.48
N GLY A 752 -7.35 -11.30 -0.70
CA GLY A 752 -6.34 -11.99 0.18
C GLY A 752 -5.55 -11.13 1.20
N ASN A 753 -4.24 -11.17 1.62
CA ASN A 753 -3.00 -12.03 1.72
C ASN A 753 -1.69 -12.23 0.79
N ALA A 754 -1.05 -11.23 0.11
CA ALA A 754 0.07 -11.18 -0.90
C ALA A 754 0.05 -11.78 -2.37
N VAL A 755 -1.05 -11.79 -3.17
CA VAL A 755 -1.23 -12.43 -4.51
C VAL A 755 -2.15 -11.75 -5.55
N PHE A 756 -1.80 -11.91 -6.84
CA PHE A 756 -2.44 -11.35 -8.04
C PHE A 756 -3.37 -12.30 -8.80
N HIS A 757 -4.15 -11.73 -9.72
CA HIS A 757 -4.49 -12.34 -11.01
C HIS A 757 -4.39 -11.34 -12.22
N ASN A 758 -4.87 -11.64 -13.44
CA ASN A 758 -4.21 -11.22 -14.72
C ASN A 758 -5.13 -10.96 -15.99
N GLU A 759 -4.66 -10.21 -17.03
CA GLU A 759 -5.29 -9.15 -17.93
C GLU A 759 -6.73 -9.30 -18.57
N ILE A 760 -7.41 -8.17 -18.94
CA ILE A 760 -8.80 -7.89 -19.47
C ILE A 760 -8.83 -6.61 -20.45
N THR A 761 -9.99 -6.09 -20.99
CA THR A 761 -10.18 -4.96 -21.99
C THR A 761 -11.45 -4.03 -21.83
N PHE A 762 -11.54 -2.78 -22.37
CA PHE A 762 -12.68 -1.80 -22.48
C PHE A 762 -12.57 -0.84 -23.76
N PRO A 763 -13.38 0.25 -23.99
CA PRO A 763 -13.20 1.25 -25.12
C PRO A 763 -13.07 2.86 -24.95
N VAL A 764 -12.13 3.52 -24.20
CA VAL A 764 -11.61 4.94 -24.41
C VAL A 764 -10.05 5.21 -24.38
N GLY A 765 -9.56 6.36 -24.92
CA GLY A 765 -8.28 7.04 -24.55
C GLY A 765 -6.98 7.07 -25.41
N LYS A 766 -6.95 7.20 -26.76
CA LYS A 766 -5.70 7.02 -27.59
C LYS A 766 -4.51 7.92 -27.17
N PHE A 767 -3.33 7.38 -26.84
CA PHE A 767 -1.94 7.93 -26.88
C PHE A 767 -1.08 8.22 -25.55
N PRO A 768 -1.44 7.86 -24.27
CA PRO A 768 -1.33 8.64 -22.97
C PRO A 768 -0.20 9.61 -22.49
N THR A 769 -0.36 10.27 -21.29
CA THR A 769 0.53 10.37 -20.04
C THR A 769 0.15 10.48 -18.47
N THR A 770 -0.98 10.81 -17.74
CA THR A 770 -1.26 10.99 -16.21
C THR A 770 -2.60 11.90 -15.75
N MET A 771 -3.82 11.90 -15.06
CA MET A 771 -4.91 11.35 -14.07
C MET A 771 -5.38 12.20 -12.79
N ILE A 772 -6.24 11.80 -11.75
CA ILE A 772 -6.65 12.55 -10.45
C ILE A 772 -7.64 12.04 -9.25
N SER A 773 -7.92 10.78 -8.91
CA SER A 773 -8.56 10.27 -7.63
C SER A 773 -9.74 10.99 -6.90
N ASN A 774 -10.71 11.65 -7.56
CA ASN A 774 -11.69 12.54 -6.91
C ASN A 774 -13.19 12.52 -7.46
N ASP A 775 -14.25 12.76 -6.65
CA ASP A 775 -15.68 12.23 -6.70
C ASP A 775 -16.76 13.04 -7.48
N PHE A 776 -17.26 12.79 -8.70
CA PHE A 776 -18.09 13.83 -9.40
C PHE A 776 -19.64 13.67 -9.71
N ASN A 777 -20.42 12.61 -9.37
CA ASN A 777 -21.93 12.58 -9.52
C ASN A 777 -22.96 12.30 -8.36
N ASN A 778 -22.60 12.19 -7.08
CA ASN A 778 -23.50 11.96 -5.92
C ASN A 778 -23.84 10.47 -5.69
N ASP A 779 -22.84 9.65 -5.27
CA ASP A 779 -23.11 8.21 -5.12
C ASP A 779 -22.33 7.29 -4.10
N LYS A 780 -21.35 7.70 -3.26
CA LYS A 780 -20.54 6.86 -2.30
C LYS A 780 -19.58 5.80 -2.86
N LYS A 781 -19.57 5.60 -4.20
CA LYS A 781 -18.82 4.60 -5.02
C LYS A 781 -17.33 4.97 -5.19
N LEU A 782 -16.72 5.09 -6.38
CA LEU A 782 -15.59 5.94 -6.85
C LEU A 782 -14.95 5.30 -8.12
N ASP A 783 -14.27 6.05 -9.01
CA ASP A 783 -14.00 5.66 -10.42
C ASP A 783 -12.71 6.21 -11.11
N LEU A 784 -12.68 6.33 -12.45
CA LEU A 784 -11.48 6.64 -13.27
C LEU A 784 -11.62 7.86 -14.20
N VAL A 785 -10.65 8.80 -14.15
CA VAL A 785 -10.49 9.99 -15.03
C VAL A 785 -9.05 10.50 -15.19
N VAL A 786 -8.69 10.89 -16.39
CA VAL A 786 -7.36 10.62 -16.89
C VAL A 786 -7.07 11.62 -18.00
N HIS A 787 -6.14 12.58 -17.84
CA HIS A 787 -5.70 13.61 -18.82
C HIS A 787 -5.65 13.06 -20.28
N ASN A 788 -5.65 13.78 -21.43
CA ASN A 788 -5.77 13.24 -22.80
C ASN A 788 -4.90 13.96 -23.93
N VAL A 789 -3.55 14.14 -23.83
CA VAL A 789 -2.43 13.98 -24.87
C VAL A 789 -2.56 14.54 -26.31
N PHE A 790 -1.67 14.14 -27.25
CA PHE A 790 -1.21 14.82 -28.49
C PHE A 790 -2.26 14.96 -29.60
N ASN A 791 -3.33 15.62 -29.23
CA ASN A 791 -4.66 15.52 -29.80
C ASN A 791 -5.52 16.62 -29.13
N HIS A 792 -5.39 16.76 -27.80
CA HIS A 792 -6.06 17.67 -26.89
C HIS A 792 -7.51 17.87 -27.30
N SER A 793 -8.24 16.77 -27.43
CA SER A 793 -9.70 16.66 -27.32
C SER A 793 -9.95 15.42 -26.45
N VAL A 794 -10.88 15.43 -25.49
CA VAL A 794 -10.66 14.64 -24.25
C VAL A 794 -11.89 13.81 -23.74
N SER A 795 -12.18 13.54 -22.44
CA SER A 795 -13.13 12.44 -22.01
C SER A 795 -13.85 12.62 -20.64
N LEU A 796 -15.13 12.22 -20.49
CA LEU A 796 -16.00 12.14 -19.27
C LEU A 796 -16.61 10.72 -18.95
N LEU A 797 -16.26 10.03 -17.86
CA LEU A 797 -16.37 8.59 -17.53
C LEU A 797 -17.06 8.14 -16.16
N LEU A 798 -18.31 7.69 -16.20
CA LEU A 798 -19.21 7.26 -15.10
C LEU A 798 -19.06 5.82 -14.45
N GLY A 799 -18.84 5.60 -13.13
CA GLY A 799 -19.02 4.29 -12.41
C GLY A 799 -19.63 4.07 -10.94
N ILE A 800 -20.38 2.99 -10.65
CA ILE A 800 -21.12 2.77 -9.38
C ILE A 800 -20.94 1.40 -8.74
N GLU A 801 -21.74 0.40 -9.13
CA GLU A 801 -21.92 -0.81 -8.36
C GLU A 801 -22.03 -2.06 -9.24
N ASN A 802 -21.08 -3.00 -9.13
CA ASN A 802 -20.98 -4.30 -9.85
C ASN A 802 -20.83 -4.23 -11.39
N ARG A 803 -21.29 -3.12 -11.99
CA ARG A 803 -22.13 -3.12 -13.18
C ARG A 803 -21.33 -2.67 -14.39
N ILE A 804 -20.59 -3.66 -14.87
CA ILE A 804 -19.75 -3.63 -16.06
C ILE A 804 -20.43 -2.99 -17.29
N PHE A 805 -19.71 -2.27 -18.16
CA PHE A 805 -18.87 -1.11 -17.83
C PHE A 805 -19.50 0.10 -18.56
N GLN A 806 -18.92 1.30 -18.56
CA GLN A 806 -19.30 2.30 -19.58
C GLN A 806 -18.10 3.11 -20.16
N THR A 807 -18.25 4.26 -20.85
CA THR A 807 -17.27 4.90 -21.81
C THR A 807 -17.66 6.33 -22.39
N GLN A 808 -16.89 7.46 -22.40
CA GLN A 808 -17.15 8.75 -23.16
C GLN A 808 -16.99 10.17 -22.38
N GLN A 809 -17.70 11.44 -22.23
CA GLN A 809 -18.56 12.65 -22.95
C GLN A 809 -17.72 13.61 -23.91
N MET A 810 -16.49 13.38 -25.87
CA MET A 810 -15.22 14.04 -26.63
C MET A 810 -14.68 15.59 -26.46
N PHE A 811 -13.88 15.98 -25.40
CA PHE A 811 -13.92 17.29 -24.58
C PHE A 811 -12.77 18.33 -24.79
N ASN A 812 -12.66 19.45 -24.01
CA ASN A 812 -11.74 20.59 -24.29
C ASN A 812 -11.20 21.50 -23.12
N ILE A 813 -10.22 22.40 -23.43
CA ILE A 813 -9.49 23.54 -22.74
C ILE A 813 -8.54 24.34 -23.77
N ASP A 814 -7.35 24.88 -23.44
CA ASP A 814 -6.16 25.48 -24.15
C ASP A 814 -5.58 25.01 -25.57
N GLU A 815 -4.30 25.29 -25.95
CA GLU A 815 -3.44 24.77 -27.17
C GLU A 815 -0.67 23.42 -26.91
N PHE A 816 0.35 23.49 -25.88
CA PHE A 816 1.75 22.81 -25.78
C PHE A 816 2.60 22.56 -24.45
N SER A 817 2.67 21.35 -23.79
CA SER A 817 2.92 21.25 -22.29
C SER A 817 3.03 19.84 -21.48
N SER A 818 2.40 19.58 -20.28
CA SER A 818 2.44 18.45 -19.20
C SER A 818 1.42 18.50 -17.92
N LEU A 819 1.83 18.47 -16.58
CA LEU A 819 1.36 17.89 -15.20
C LEU A 819 0.08 18.33 -14.27
N CYS A 820 -0.22 17.97 -12.95
CA CYS A 820 -1.56 17.99 -12.12
C CYS A 820 -1.72 17.60 -10.55
N ILE A 821 -2.82 18.02 -9.81
CA ILE A 821 -3.62 17.50 -8.59
C ILE A 821 -5.19 17.91 -8.34
N SER A 822 -5.83 18.02 -7.12
CA SER A 822 -7.24 18.41 -6.66
C SER A 822 -7.49 18.44 -5.10
N ASP A 823 -8.75 18.29 -4.56
CA ASP A 823 -9.31 18.62 -3.20
C ASP A 823 -10.25 19.94 -3.17
N ASP A 824 -10.28 20.99 -2.30
CA ASP A 824 -11.10 22.28 -2.43
C ASP A 824 -10.48 23.69 -2.83
N PHE A 825 -11.31 24.61 -3.35
CA PHE A 825 -11.06 26.04 -3.63
C PHE A 825 -12.02 27.14 -3.13
N ASN A 826 -13.17 26.83 -2.54
CA ASN A 826 -13.86 27.83 -1.74
C ASN A 826 -14.57 27.34 -0.43
N ASN A 827 -14.09 26.32 0.34
CA ASN A 827 -14.73 25.41 1.38
C ASN A 827 -16.16 25.41 1.07
N ASP A 828 -16.33 25.20 -0.22
CA ASP A 828 -17.59 25.23 -0.83
C ASP A 828 -18.20 23.98 -0.24
N THR A 829 -17.41 22.92 0.14
CA THR A 829 -17.43 21.50 0.65
C THR A 829 -17.72 20.16 -0.17
N LYS A 830 -17.30 19.95 -1.45
CA LYS A 830 -17.09 18.78 -2.41
C LYS A 830 -16.30 19.08 -3.77
N PRO A 831 -14.98 18.80 -3.99
CA PRO A 831 -13.97 19.39 -4.95
C PRO A 831 -14.32 19.89 -6.40
N ASP A 832 -13.75 20.96 -7.02
CA ASP A 832 -13.94 21.29 -8.48
C ASP A 832 -12.87 22.01 -9.39
N LEU A 833 -12.79 21.78 -10.69
CA LEU A 833 -11.49 21.50 -11.37
C LEU A 833 -10.67 22.62 -12.13
N ALA A 834 -9.30 22.57 -12.16
CA ALA A 834 -8.24 23.53 -12.67
C ALA A 834 -7.05 22.97 -13.56
N MET A 835 -6.06 23.73 -14.18
CA MET A 835 -4.68 23.23 -14.72
C MET A 835 -3.36 24.08 -15.28
N THR A 836 -2.18 24.30 -14.57
CA THR A 836 -0.78 24.99 -14.73
C THR A 836 -0.04 25.37 -16.09
N ASN A 837 -0.77 25.46 -17.18
CA ASN A 837 -0.51 25.94 -18.55
C ASN A 837 0.81 26.59 -19.18
N THR A 838 1.55 25.96 -20.12
CA THR A 838 2.83 26.39 -20.80
C THR A 838 3.07 27.33 -22.00
N GLN A 839 2.31 28.42 -22.15
CA GLN A 839 2.74 29.60 -22.94
C GLN A 839 1.84 30.79 -22.70
N TYR A 840 1.09 30.81 -21.61
CA TYR A 840 0.16 31.92 -21.47
C TYR A 840 0.11 32.54 -20.13
N HIS A 841 0.59 31.93 -19.07
CA HIS A 841 0.34 32.42 -17.72
C HIS A 841 -1.02 33.18 -17.69
N THR A 842 -2.16 32.54 -17.99
CA THR A 842 -3.56 33.02 -17.88
C THR A 842 -4.23 32.34 -16.65
N VAL A 843 -5.51 31.93 -16.71
CA VAL A 843 -6.04 30.80 -15.93
C VAL A 843 -7.32 30.24 -16.54
N GLU A 844 -7.70 29.02 -16.14
CA GLU A 844 -9.10 28.63 -15.96
C GLU A 844 -9.28 27.35 -15.12
N ILE A 845 -10.35 27.38 -14.33
CA ILE A 845 -10.89 26.48 -13.31
C ILE A 845 -12.42 26.43 -13.55
N TYR A 846 -13.09 25.44 -13.00
CA TYR A 846 -14.42 25.04 -13.42
C TYR A 846 -15.21 24.68 -12.14
N LEU A 847 -16.28 25.43 -11.83
CA LEU A 847 -17.04 25.30 -10.57
C LEU A 847 -18.02 24.09 -10.49
N GLY A 848 -17.48 22.88 -10.43
CA GLY A 848 -18.08 21.53 -10.30
C GLY A 848 -19.13 21.27 -9.18
N ASN A 849 -19.71 20.05 -9.14
CA ASN A 849 -21.16 19.96 -8.95
C ASN A 849 -21.96 18.67 -8.75
N ASN A 850 -21.40 17.49 -8.51
CA ASN A 850 -22.26 16.30 -8.44
C ASN A 850 -23.04 15.91 -9.76
N ASN A 851 -22.63 16.32 -10.97
CA ASN A 851 -22.79 15.51 -12.21
C ASN A 851 -21.95 15.94 -13.45
N GLY A 852 -20.71 16.40 -13.23
CA GLY A 852 -19.62 16.37 -14.23
C GLY A 852 -19.71 17.08 -15.60
N SER A 853 -20.85 17.68 -16.01
CA SER A 853 -21.11 18.38 -17.31
C SER A 853 -20.77 19.88 -17.24
N PHE A 854 -20.51 20.72 -18.28
CA PHE A 854 -19.59 21.90 -18.14
C PHE A 854 -20.02 23.34 -18.55
N GLN A 855 -19.43 24.39 -17.90
CA GLN A 855 -19.09 25.72 -18.48
C GLN A 855 -17.59 26.15 -18.31
N ASN A 856 -17.16 27.33 -17.78
CA ASN A 856 -15.95 28.04 -18.32
C ASN A 856 -15.02 29.09 -17.58
N LYS A 857 -15.06 30.41 -17.91
CA LYS A 857 -13.86 31.20 -18.32
C LYS A 857 -13.56 32.60 -17.71
N ILE A 858 -12.44 32.75 -16.96
CA ILE A 858 -11.35 33.78 -17.06
C ILE A 858 -10.14 33.44 -16.11
N SER A 859 -9.18 34.34 -15.84
CA SER A 859 -7.73 34.01 -15.77
C SER A 859 -6.87 34.78 -14.74
N SER A 860 -6.90 34.55 -13.40
CA SER A 860 -6.15 35.44 -12.46
C SER A 860 -4.61 35.24 -12.55
N PRO A 861 -3.70 36.13 -12.03
CA PRO A 861 -2.19 36.14 -12.06
C PRO A 861 -1.05 35.67 -11.08
N THR A 862 0.08 35.18 -11.69
CA THR A 862 1.45 34.85 -11.20
C THR A 862 2.62 35.40 -12.07
N ASP A 863 3.46 34.57 -12.73
CA ASP A 863 4.93 34.67 -12.79
C ASP A 863 5.36 33.95 -14.15
N ARG A 864 6.51 34.27 -14.76
CA ARG A 864 6.95 33.97 -16.14
C ARG A 864 7.30 32.54 -16.79
N PHE A 865 6.96 31.25 -16.45
CA PHE A 865 7.42 29.97 -17.19
C PHE A 865 7.15 28.47 -16.58
N PRO A 866 6.07 28.07 -15.87
CA PRO A 866 5.77 26.75 -15.18
C PRO A 866 5.89 25.29 -15.75
N VAL A 867 5.67 24.24 -14.89
CA VAL A 867 5.27 22.81 -15.23
C VAL A 867 4.53 21.78 -14.17
N PHE A 868 3.90 21.96 -12.94
CA PHE A 868 3.27 20.87 -11.98
C PHE A 868 2.43 21.49 -10.79
N LEU A 869 1.82 20.88 -9.71
CA LEU A 869 1.35 21.46 -8.37
C LEU A 869 0.37 20.68 -7.36
N THR A 870 0.09 21.16 -6.08
CA THR A 870 -0.80 20.76 -4.85
C THR A 870 -1.26 21.89 -3.83
N THR A 871 -1.68 21.72 -2.54
CA THR A 871 -2.51 22.70 -1.69
C THR A 871 -1.87 23.60 -0.56
N ALA A 872 -2.40 23.86 0.65
CA ALA A 872 -1.84 24.79 1.68
C ALA A 872 -2.71 25.05 2.89
N ASP A 873 -2.15 25.92 3.76
CA ASP A 873 -2.82 26.92 4.60
C ASP A 873 -1.86 27.96 5.31
N PHE A 874 -0.84 28.59 4.69
CA PHE A 874 0.15 29.69 5.04
C PHE A 874 0.15 30.52 6.34
N ASN A 875 -0.93 31.22 6.63
CA ASN A 875 -1.31 31.77 7.91
C ASN A 875 -2.62 31.14 8.38
N GLY A 876 -2.90 29.90 8.05
CA GLY A 876 -3.81 29.00 8.71
C GLY A 876 -5.21 29.47 8.81
N ASP A 877 -5.57 30.48 8.04
CA ASP A 877 -6.66 31.27 8.53
C ASP A 877 -7.97 30.46 8.62
N LYS A 878 -8.50 29.72 7.61
CA LYS A 878 -9.86 29.11 7.39
C LYS A 878 -10.67 29.41 6.06
N ILE A 879 -10.05 29.79 4.89
CA ILE A 879 -10.34 30.07 3.41
C ILE A 879 -9.07 30.33 2.40
N LEU A 880 -8.50 29.36 1.60
CA LEU A 880 -7.08 29.23 1.00
C LEU A 880 -6.44 29.84 -0.34
N ASP A 881 -5.12 29.64 -0.72
CA ASP A 881 -4.32 30.31 -1.85
C ASP A 881 -3.81 29.47 -3.12
N LEU A 882 -2.57 29.70 -3.69
CA LEU A 882 -1.72 28.87 -4.59
C LEU A 882 -0.29 28.52 -4.02
N ALA A 883 0.49 27.48 -4.40
CA ALA A 883 1.88 27.10 -3.91
C ALA A 883 2.99 26.76 -4.93
N VAL A 884 2.78 26.98 -6.20
CA VAL A 884 3.73 26.80 -7.31
C VAL A 884 5.18 27.17 -7.13
N ALA A 885 6.10 26.19 -7.19
CA ALA A 885 7.41 26.17 -7.87
C ALA A 885 7.38 26.88 -9.25
N HIS A 886 8.46 27.30 -9.94
CA HIS A 886 8.43 28.06 -11.24
C HIS A 886 9.17 27.36 -12.49
N GLY A 887 9.12 27.76 -13.79
CA GLY A 887 10.16 28.13 -14.84
C GLY A 887 11.10 27.18 -15.71
N ASN A 888 12.16 27.76 -16.34
CA ASN A 888 13.15 27.21 -17.34
C ASN A 888 14.69 27.17 -16.93
N ILE A 889 15.61 26.70 -17.81
CA ILE A 889 17.06 26.37 -17.59
C ILE A 889 18.02 27.49 -17.05
N ALA A 890 17.72 28.31 -16.01
CA ALA A 890 18.64 29.40 -15.59
C ALA A 890 18.74 29.98 -14.11
N ARG A 891 17.72 30.55 -13.42
CA ARG A 891 17.94 31.62 -12.35
C ARG A 891 16.94 31.81 -11.15
N THR A 892 16.99 31.15 -9.98
CA THR A 892 15.70 30.90 -9.28
C THR A 892 15.62 30.75 -7.71
N ASN A 893 14.46 30.33 -7.15
CA ASN A 893 13.80 30.72 -5.88
C ASN A 893 12.63 29.87 -5.33
N ILE A 894 11.98 30.41 -4.30
CA ILE A 894 10.62 30.11 -3.82
C ILE A 894 9.73 31.40 -4.06
N SER A 895 8.41 31.49 -3.80
CA SER A 895 7.55 32.73 -3.91
C SER A 895 6.50 32.79 -2.74
N ILE A 896 5.27 33.39 -2.80
CA ILE A 896 3.96 32.98 -2.13
C ILE A 896 2.72 33.75 -2.77
N VAL A 897 1.41 33.67 -2.36
CA VAL A 897 0.20 34.32 -3.02
C VAL A 897 -0.83 35.21 -2.25
N LEU A 898 -2.06 34.78 -1.77
CA LEU A 898 -3.10 35.41 -0.85
C LEU A 898 -4.62 35.02 -1.00
N GLY A 899 -5.04 33.78 -0.81
CA GLY A 899 -6.40 33.24 -0.87
C GLY A 899 -7.59 34.11 -0.50
N ASN A 900 -8.77 33.94 -1.12
CA ASN A 900 -10.00 34.36 -0.42
C ASN A 900 -11.33 33.62 -0.80
N GLY A 901 -11.34 32.37 -1.29
CA GLY A 901 -12.56 31.50 -1.38
C GLY A 901 -13.74 32.02 -2.17
N ASN A 902 -13.53 32.10 -3.47
CA ASN A 902 -14.42 32.64 -4.51
C ASN A 902 -13.62 32.89 -5.81
N GLY A 903 -12.31 33.05 -5.67
CA GLY A 903 -11.37 32.58 -6.67
C GLY A 903 -10.69 33.61 -7.57
N SER A 904 -9.37 33.75 -7.43
CA SER A 904 -8.44 34.62 -8.19
C SER A 904 -7.00 34.39 -7.68
N PHE A 905 -6.00 35.29 -7.86
CA PHE A 905 -4.78 35.40 -7.00
C PHE A 905 -4.20 36.84 -6.74
N ARG A 906 -3.08 37.06 -5.97
CA ARG A 906 -2.19 38.30 -5.85
C ARG A 906 -0.84 38.06 -5.07
N PHE A 907 -0.10 39.05 -4.50
CA PHE A 907 1.35 38.88 -4.17
C PHE A 907 2.12 39.93 -3.34
N LEU A 908 3.17 39.52 -2.60
CA LEU A 908 4.28 40.34 -2.03
C LEU A 908 5.50 40.54 -2.97
N THR A 909 6.76 40.69 -2.51
CA THR A 909 7.98 40.77 -3.37
C THR A 909 9.26 40.36 -2.60
N ARG A 910 10.40 39.94 -3.22
CA ARG A 910 10.87 38.55 -2.96
C ARG A 910 12.43 38.17 -2.79
N TYR A 911 12.81 36.98 -2.23
CA TYR A 911 14.13 36.28 -1.77
C TYR A 911 15.03 35.18 -2.66
N ILE A 912 16.42 35.23 -2.88
CA ILE A 912 17.50 34.47 -3.76
C ILE A 912 18.52 33.24 -3.31
N ILE A 913 18.73 31.97 -3.94
CA ILE A 913 19.81 30.82 -3.76
C ILE A 913 20.14 29.66 -4.90
N CYS A 914 19.78 28.31 -4.83
CA CYS A 914 20.45 27.04 -5.44
C CYS A 914 20.21 26.63 -6.95
N ASP A 915 21.19 26.77 -7.85
CA ASP A 915 21.31 26.61 -9.36
C ASP A 915 20.25 26.09 -10.44
N TYR A 916 19.55 24.94 -10.38
CA TYR A 916 18.18 24.69 -10.97
C TYR A 916 17.35 23.86 -9.94
N LEU A 917 15.97 23.77 -9.99
CA LEU A 917 14.72 23.53 -9.07
C LEU A 917 13.95 22.27 -9.55
N LEU A 918 13.07 21.74 -8.71
CA LEU A 918 12.54 20.40 -8.81
C LEU A 918 11.24 20.06 -7.98
N MET A 919 10.95 20.44 -6.72
CA MET A 919 9.63 20.07 -6.08
C MET A 919 9.17 21.03 -4.96
N ILE A 920 8.30 20.63 -3.98
CA ILE A 920 7.75 21.22 -2.71
C ILE A 920 7.01 20.02 -1.88
N THR A 921 6.74 19.96 -0.53
CA THR A 921 5.85 18.99 0.29
C THR A 921 5.40 19.54 1.66
N SER A 922 4.12 19.63 2.04
CA SER A 922 3.74 20.03 3.42
C SER A 922 3.72 18.90 4.43
N ASN A 923 4.19 19.13 5.65
CA ASN A 923 4.18 18.27 6.83
C ASN A 923 4.92 18.80 8.12
N ASP A 924 4.33 18.98 9.31
CA ASP A 924 4.78 19.77 10.53
C ASP A 924 6.25 20.02 10.91
N PHE A 925 6.74 21.17 11.44
CA PHE A 925 7.80 21.08 12.49
C PHE A 925 7.67 21.89 13.81
N ASN A 926 8.08 23.17 13.83
CA ASN A 926 9.02 23.77 14.82
C ASN A 926 8.88 23.49 16.34
N ASN A 927 7.74 23.01 16.83
CA ASN A 927 7.32 22.96 18.24
C ASN A 927 6.90 24.35 18.78
N ASP A 928 6.20 25.11 17.91
CA ASP A 928 5.45 26.34 18.21
C ASP A 928 4.21 26.57 17.29
N GLN A 929 3.45 25.52 16.99
CA GLN A 929 2.04 25.46 16.55
C GLN A 929 1.56 26.13 15.23
N ILE A 930 2.44 26.68 14.36
CA ILE A 930 2.09 27.19 13.02
C ILE A 930 3.15 26.86 11.92
N ILE A 931 2.78 26.11 10.86
CA ILE A 931 3.45 25.40 9.68
C ILE A 931 4.63 26.01 8.79
N ASP A 932 5.34 25.21 7.91
CA ASP A 932 6.83 25.12 7.65
C ASP A 932 7.62 25.27 6.21
N LEU A 933 7.67 24.45 5.09
CA LEU A 933 8.82 24.29 4.04
C LEU A 933 9.55 22.81 3.96
N ILE A 934 10.37 21.68 3.76
CA ILE A 934 11.84 21.23 3.45
C ILE A 934 12.64 20.94 2.12
N VAL A 935 13.43 21.85 1.62
CA VAL A 935 13.97 21.62 0.26
C VAL A 935 15.27 20.81 0.07
N LEU A 936 15.41 20.11 -1.10
CA LEU A 936 16.54 19.28 -1.63
C LEU A 936 16.98 19.72 -3.10
N CYS A 937 17.98 19.19 -3.84
CA CYS A 937 18.40 19.66 -5.22
C CYS A 937 19.32 18.67 -6.05
N ASN A 938 19.05 18.24 -7.30
CA ASN A 938 19.79 17.32 -8.23
C ASN A 938 21.34 17.56 -8.48
N PHE A 939 22.34 16.61 -8.55
CA PHE A 939 23.84 16.77 -8.89
C PHE A 939 25.23 16.42 -8.02
N GLU A 940 25.57 16.68 -6.70
CA GLU A 940 26.61 16.04 -5.74
C GLU A 940 26.22 15.24 -4.38
N LYS A 941 26.13 15.70 -3.08
CA LYS A 941 25.39 15.14 -1.83
C LYS A 941 24.42 16.02 -0.82
N PHE A 942 23.37 16.88 -1.15
CA PHE A 942 22.76 18.24 -0.69
C PHE A 942 21.23 18.47 -0.61
N ILE A 943 20.89 19.33 0.38
CA ILE A 943 19.81 19.18 1.41
C ILE A 943 19.76 20.75 1.79
N VAL A 944 18.62 21.42 2.05
CA VAL A 944 18.58 22.62 2.91
C VAL A 944 17.32 22.70 3.82
N LEU A 945 17.35 22.18 5.07
CA LEU A 945 16.23 22.23 6.03
C LEU A 945 15.97 23.62 6.72
N LEU A 946 15.47 24.66 6.04
CA LEU A 946 14.99 25.95 6.62
C LEU A 946 14.19 25.91 8.01
N VAL A 947 14.35 26.89 8.97
CA VAL A 947 14.14 26.87 10.50
C VAL A 947 13.20 27.91 11.29
N GLY A 948 12.01 28.36 10.82
CA GLY A 948 10.76 28.93 11.50
C GLY A 948 10.38 30.38 11.99
N ASN A 949 9.18 30.96 11.63
CA ASN A 949 8.64 32.30 12.07
C ASN A 949 7.18 32.49 12.60
N GLY A 950 6.22 33.01 11.83
CA GLY A 950 4.98 33.60 12.39
C GLY A 950 4.68 35.09 12.07
N ASP A 951 4.62 35.48 10.79
CA ASP A 951 4.48 36.88 10.30
C ASP A 951 4.40 37.08 8.75
N GLY A 952 4.24 36.03 7.92
CA GLY A 952 4.42 36.10 6.46
C GLY A 952 5.87 36.07 5.90
N THR A 953 6.84 35.38 6.52
CA THR A 953 8.29 35.56 6.22
C THR A 953 9.26 34.36 6.44
N PHE A 954 10.61 34.64 6.56
CA PHE A 954 11.85 33.80 6.28
C PHE A 954 13.33 34.30 6.77
N THR A 955 14.25 33.58 7.55
CA THR A 955 15.78 33.79 7.70
C THR A 955 16.78 32.63 8.27
N ASN A 956 18.14 32.66 8.03
CA ASN A 956 19.15 31.60 7.52
C ASN A 956 19.70 30.30 8.28
N HIS A 957 20.84 29.68 7.80
CA HIS A 957 21.14 28.23 7.47
C HIS A 957 22.07 27.25 8.33
N LYS A 958 22.02 25.87 8.21
CA LYS A 958 23.00 24.73 8.64
C LYS A 958 23.43 23.79 7.42
N LYS A 959 23.70 22.43 7.45
CA LYS A 959 23.89 21.35 6.40
C LYS A 959 23.60 19.87 6.86
N TYR A 960 23.71 18.85 5.95
CA TYR A 960 23.60 17.35 6.06
C TYR A 960 24.31 16.54 4.91
N PRO A 961 24.02 15.23 4.64
CA PRO A 961 24.41 14.56 3.40
C PRO A 961 23.42 13.56 2.76
N LEU A 962 23.57 13.43 1.46
CA LEU A 962 23.00 12.34 0.66
C LEU A 962 24.08 11.48 0.02
N ASN A 963 23.67 10.58 -0.84
CA ASN A 963 24.44 9.42 -1.27
C ASN A 963 24.51 9.39 -2.80
N ASN A 964 23.37 9.59 -3.44
CA ASN A 964 23.34 10.22 -4.74
C ASN A 964 22.39 11.45 -4.81
N GLY A 965 21.37 11.56 -5.69
CA GLY A 965 20.62 12.75 -6.16
C GLY A 965 19.15 13.08 -5.82
N ALA A 966 18.32 12.11 -5.42
CA ALA A 966 16.96 12.18 -4.83
C ALA A 966 15.75 12.23 -5.79
N THR A 967 14.49 11.74 -5.51
CA THR A 967 13.21 11.98 -6.30
C THR A 967 11.69 11.81 -5.83
N PHE A 968 11.17 11.29 -4.67
CA PHE A 968 9.93 11.83 -3.97
C PHE A 968 9.98 11.52 -2.36
N ALA A 969 9.70 12.12 -1.09
CA ALA A 969 9.13 13.29 -0.17
C ALA A 969 7.68 13.78 0.43
N ILE A 970 6.40 13.42 0.11
CA ILE A 970 5.10 13.28 0.87
C ILE A 970 5.20 12.71 2.29
N SER A 971 4.10 12.25 2.91
CA SER A 971 3.93 12.14 4.34
C SER A 971 2.67 11.39 4.83
N GLY A 972 2.64 10.93 6.10
CA GLY A 972 1.62 10.00 6.68
C GLY A 972 2.15 9.18 7.89
N ASP A 973 1.67 7.95 8.21
CA ASP A 973 1.82 7.20 9.51
C ASP A 973 2.22 5.63 9.50
N PHE A 974 3.48 5.08 9.62
CA PHE A 974 3.85 3.66 10.08
C PHE A 974 4.14 3.53 11.59
N ASN A 975 4.88 4.47 12.12
CA ASN A 975 5.57 4.48 13.38
C ASN A 975 4.63 4.69 14.54
N ASN A 976 3.42 5.13 14.22
CA ASN A 976 2.24 5.32 15.03
C ASN A 976 2.62 5.86 16.41
N ASP A 977 3.61 6.74 16.42
CA ASP A 977 3.84 7.69 17.50
C ASP A 977 3.20 9.06 17.15
N THR A 978 2.51 9.13 16.00
CA THR A 978 1.37 10.00 15.63
C THR A 978 1.68 11.47 15.33
N LYS A 979 2.89 11.83 15.74
CA LYS A 979 3.91 12.38 14.87
C LYS A 979 3.99 11.56 13.54
N MET A 980 4.28 12.13 12.35
CA MET A 980 4.15 11.43 11.02
C MET A 980 5.51 11.31 10.22
N ASP A 981 5.74 10.62 9.03
CA ASP A 981 7.07 10.44 8.23
C ASP A 981 7.17 10.53 6.66
N LEU A 982 8.39 10.87 6.05
CA LEU A 982 8.76 11.65 4.78
C LEU A 982 9.61 10.97 3.61
N ALA A 983 10.21 11.67 2.58
CA ALA A 983 11.34 11.18 1.67
C ALA A 983 12.71 11.94 1.19
N VAL A 984 14.01 11.45 1.13
CA VAL A 984 15.19 12.00 0.28
C VAL A 984 16.30 11.00 -0.28
N THR A 985 16.86 10.97 -1.53
CA THR A 985 17.88 9.91 -2.05
C THR A 985 18.84 10.25 -3.23
N ASN A 986 18.81 9.53 -4.37
CA ASN A 986 19.95 8.98 -5.08
C ASN A 986 19.91 8.97 -6.62
N ARG A 987 20.96 8.37 -7.23
CA ARG A 987 21.30 8.00 -8.61
C ARG A 987 20.87 6.56 -8.75
N ASP A 988 21.45 5.82 -7.83
CA ASP A 988 21.34 4.44 -7.46
C ASP A 988 20.22 4.22 -6.45
N SER A 989 20.21 4.74 -5.22
CA SER A 989 19.49 4.09 -4.13
C SER A 989 18.61 4.83 -3.06
N VAL A 990 17.33 4.42 -2.90
CA VAL A 990 16.29 4.91 -1.94
C VAL A 990 16.58 4.85 -0.44
N ASN A 991 16.01 5.74 0.39
CA ASN A 991 16.42 5.97 1.78
C ASN A 991 15.31 5.72 2.83
N VAL A 992 15.11 6.48 3.96
CA VAL A 992 14.18 6.32 5.17
C VAL A 992 14.68 7.14 6.45
N PHE A 993 14.29 8.40 6.89
CA PHE A 993 14.69 9.20 8.18
C PHE A 993 13.86 9.35 9.54
N LEU A 994 13.84 8.31 10.31
CA LEU A 994 13.26 8.05 11.62
C LEU A 994 13.36 9.07 12.78
N ASN A 995 12.42 9.96 13.05
CA ASN A 995 12.61 11.10 13.96
C ASN A 995 12.40 10.88 15.46
N SER A 996 12.42 11.94 16.27
CA SER A 996 12.76 11.81 17.72
C SER A 996 12.56 13.11 18.53
N CYS A 997 11.44 13.84 18.37
CA CYS A 997 11.14 14.99 19.24
C CYS A 997 10.36 14.43 20.43
N GLU A 998 10.55 15.12 21.55
CA GLU A 998 9.99 14.79 22.87
C GLU A 998 8.92 15.83 23.27
#